data_AF-A0A5M3N607-F1
#
_entry.id   AF-A0A5M3N607-F1
#
_cell.length_a   1.000
_cell.length_b   1.000
_cell.length_c   1.000
_cell.angle_alpha   90.00
_cell.angle_beta   90.00
_cell.angle_gamma   90.00
#
_symmetry.space_group_name_H-M   'P 1'
#
loop_
_entity.id
_entity.type
_entity.pdbx_description
1 polymer ?
#
loop_
_entity_poly.entity_id
_entity_poly.type
_entity_poly.pdbx_seq_one_letter_code
_entity_poly.pdbx_strand_id
1 'polypeptide(L)'
;MRLARPLFLASVALSSLATPAQHVFESKEPSKLPHAIMDVLNNDTDYELLIGLLQRAKLIPTLNKLNGSAFFAPTNDAIKRHFSSSDLWSEIWYGGVDDLADNIQEKLRQQLFYHLVNYTITDVPQDRVLELETLHYPKVGVDPPSRDPPPYPPWMPIKKSTLGDKPQRLRFASREEQLWVGADVAGNGGIQLVADRAETEAGDVFKVDGMLDTPLDISRVIADQPSLSYFNKIRTSQIGQALNGTSGMTLFMPVDSAWQSLPELERLYLESEFAEDDLTRILNMHAVVKEGVHWSDSFEKGLNLTTAHGSTLEITSSSGHVQVSNSSLVQGDIYASNGVLHLVDSLLVPPGAFQLTPEKYLLALNCTSFISLVHGSNLTHLINDTAAEYTILAPRDDVIKLFSDGDLPKPGTEELKKLLEYHFIPGKYTPKKLNDGMLLETALKEKGLDYASQVLQVETDPDVLEGVDPQHVRFGGASTIGEHVEFGNSLVYFMSRPLELPSDPLQTALPSLDLSSFLAAIFSTSLADAIKTQPRTTFLIPHNNAFKRLGMLVSDHLLAASSKSDLENVILHHILDSVRYTSNLFDGSQRTYATLQGSDVQLDRQDNETILLTASGGWAGMRSALRPRNTLTSTGVIHEVSDIMIPRSVNLNVAKLMKAAKGTTMVSMLSKAGFDWILNGTAPPEGSKWAEAGLGGGGWTVLCPTDDAFKKTNITQLLGDTEALERIVGQHLVPYTPSSGSSDTFGPFEDTLNNNRPLPMEQLGTYSTLLSPSSAYGDVAFRELDMKSPTGYMVGIKNARGTDGKADWARVMSWGRATTGGGKGGVIQIDRLLYPYQPPWWIEYGAPSIVGAIGSSEAPVAEETKISALDNVKAFIAGGFGGASAVLVGHPFDLTKTRLQTAAPGTYTGAVDVVKKTLARDGVSGLYRGMVPPLLGVTPIFAISFWAYDASKQLIFAFTPNRKTEALSTAELATAGFLSAVPTTLVTAPVERAKVLLQVQGQGGSGPQYKGVFDVMRHLYKEGGMRSIFRGTGATLARDGPGSAAYFAAYEVTKKALIPAGASSSDLNLSAIILAGGTAGVAMWSLAIPPDVLKSRLQSAPSGTYSGLMDCARKTIAQDGVTALWKGFGPAMARAFPANAATFLGVEASRKFMDKFF
;
A
#
# COMPACT_ATOMS: atom_id res chain seq x y z
N MET A 1 59.45 15.16 30.05
CA MET A 1 60.32 14.24 29.27
C MET A 1 60.37 14.75 27.83
N ARG A 2 61.50 14.78 27.09
CA ARG A 2 62.32 13.66 26.53
C ARG A 2 61.48 12.76 25.59
N LEU A 3 61.88 12.42 24.36
CA LEU A 3 63.18 12.49 23.63
C LEU A 3 62.99 13.28 22.29
N ALA A 4 63.94 14.02 21.67
CA ALA A 4 65.38 13.85 21.30
C ALA A 4 65.59 12.94 20.05
N ARG A 5 66.00 13.46 18.86
CA ARG A 5 67.35 13.93 18.36
C ARG A 5 68.27 12.76 17.89
N PRO A 6 69.42 12.95 17.17
CA PRO A 6 70.14 14.16 16.66
C PRO A 6 70.29 14.13 15.10
N LEU A 7 71.29 14.62 14.31
CA LEU A 7 72.42 15.60 14.27
C LEU A 7 72.79 15.82 12.75
N PHE A 8 73.11 16.99 12.20
CA PHE A 8 74.43 17.64 11.89
C PHE A 8 74.10 18.91 11.05
N LEU A 9 74.65 20.14 11.26
CA LEU A 9 75.98 20.68 10.89
C LEU A 9 76.29 20.61 9.37
N ALA A 10 76.89 21.63 8.73
CA ALA A 10 77.85 22.63 9.24
C ALA A 10 77.70 24.07 8.64
N SER A 11 78.69 24.94 8.92
CA SER A 11 78.69 26.40 8.72
C SER A 11 79.88 26.91 7.90
N VAL A 12 79.73 28.04 7.20
CA VAL A 12 80.84 28.98 6.82
C VAL A 12 80.30 30.43 6.88
N ALA A 13 81.16 31.39 7.22
CA ALA A 13 80.84 32.82 7.26
C ALA A 13 81.56 33.60 6.13
N LEU A 14 81.17 34.86 5.90
CA LEU A 14 82.09 36.01 5.98
C LEU A 14 81.33 37.36 5.90
N SER A 15 81.94 38.42 6.43
CA SER A 15 81.34 39.74 6.61
C SER A 15 82.33 40.88 6.35
N SER A 16 81.88 41.94 5.65
CA SER A 16 82.50 43.30 5.48
C SER A 16 81.77 44.03 4.34
N LEU A 17 81.73 45.36 4.14
CA LEU A 17 82.02 46.61 4.89
C LEU A 17 81.40 47.77 4.03
N ALA A 18 81.14 49.01 4.46
CA ALA A 18 81.35 49.74 5.72
C ALA A 18 80.16 50.70 6.01
N THR A 19 80.43 51.98 6.29
CA THR A 19 79.51 53.11 6.56
C THR A 19 80.01 54.40 5.83
N PRO A 20 79.58 55.64 6.14
CA PRO A 20 78.50 56.36 5.47
C PRO A 20 78.95 57.67 4.76
N ALA A 21 78.02 58.46 4.22
CA ALA A 21 78.26 59.82 3.72
C ALA A 21 77.13 60.79 4.15
N GLN A 22 77.42 62.10 4.17
CA GLN A 22 76.60 63.13 4.84
C GLN A 22 75.75 63.97 3.86
N HIS A 23 74.82 64.74 4.42
CA HIS A 23 73.96 65.71 3.72
C HIS A 23 74.72 66.71 2.83
N VAL A 24 74.07 67.09 1.73
CA VAL A 24 74.21 68.42 1.12
C VAL A 24 72.85 69.12 1.27
N PHE A 25 72.86 70.41 1.61
CA PHE A 25 71.68 71.27 1.61
C PHE A 25 71.57 71.92 0.23
N GLU A 26 70.42 71.80 -0.44
CA GLU A 26 70.12 72.56 -1.65
C GLU A 26 68.73 73.21 -1.51
N SER A 27 68.60 74.45 -1.97
CA SER A 27 67.48 75.33 -1.63
C SER A 27 66.26 75.08 -2.53
N LYS A 28 65.12 74.70 -1.93
CA LYS A 28 63.83 74.77 -2.61
C LYS A 28 63.48 76.24 -2.93
N GLU A 29 63.47 76.57 -4.22
CA GLU A 29 62.64 77.67 -4.71
C GLU A 29 61.15 77.34 -4.47
N PRO A 30 60.26 78.36 -4.38
CA PRO A 30 58.82 78.12 -4.33
C PRO A 30 58.33 77.60 -5.69
N SER A 31 58.30 76.27 -5.83
CA SER A 31 57.69 75.59 -6.98
C SER A 31 56.24 76.04 -7.13
N LYS A 32 55.92 76.68 -8.27
CA LYS A 32 54.53 76.95 -8.64
C LYS A 32 53.74 75.65 -8.62
N LEU A 33 52.49 75.71 -8.17
CA LEU A 33 51.56 74.60 -8.32
C LEU A 33 51.45 74.24 -9.82
N PRO A 34 51.49 72.96 -10.19
CA PRO A 34 51.28 72.55 -11.58
C PRO A 34 49.89 72.97 -12.06
N HIS A 35 49.80 73.37 -13.34
CA HIS A 35 48.57 73.92 -13.91
C HIS A 35 47.55 72.84 -14.25
N ALA A 36 47.97 71.60 -14.55
CA ALA A 36 47.07 70.49 -14.85
C ALA A 36 47.39 69.22 -14.04
N ILE A 37 46.36 68.40 -13.80
CA ILE A 37 46.49 67.05 -13.19
C ILE A 37 47.49 66.18 -13.96
N MET A 38 47.50 66.28 -15.30
CA MET A 38 48.46 65.56 -16.14
C MET A 38 49.92 65.94 -15.88
N ASP A 39 50.21 67.16 -15.39
CA ASP A 39 51.57 67.57 -15.06
C ASP A 39 52.07 66.86 -13.81
N VAL A 40 51.21 66.61 -12.81
CA VAL A 40 51.57 65.77 -11.64
C VAL A 40 51.82 64.33 -12.08
N LEU A 41 50.91 63.77 -12.88
CA LEU A 41 51.04 62.38 -13.36
C LEU A 41 52.32 62.17 -14.18
N ASN A 42 52.66 63.09 -15.09
CA ASN A 42 53.86 63.00 -15.92
C ASN A 42 55.19 63.18 -15.15
N ASN A 43 55.16 63.78 -13.95
CA ASN A 43 56.35 64.06 -13.15
C ASN A 43 56.69 62.98 -12.11
N ASP A 44 55.79 62.02 -11.87
CA ASP A 44 56.02 60.85 -11.00
C ASP A 44 56.02 59.57 -11.85
N THR A 45 57.16 58.88 -11.88
CA THR A 45 57.36 57.65 -12.68
C THR A 45 56.43 56.51 -12.26
N ASP A 46 55.82 56.58 -11.08
CA ASP A 46 54.86 55.60 -10.57
C ASP A 46 53.47 55.66 -11.26
N TYR A 47 53.27 56.56 -12.23
CA TYR A 47 52.04 56.63 -13.03
C TYR A 47 52.21 56.31 -14.53
N GLU A 48 53.39 55.83 -14.97
CA GLU A 48 53.64 55.49 -16.38
C GLU A 48 52.57 54.55 -16.99
N LEU A 49 52.15 53.52 -16.25
CA LEU A 49 51.10 52.60 -16.69
C LEU A 49 49.73 53.30 -16.73
N LEU A 50 49.41 54.13 -15.73
CA LEU A 50 48.17 54.89 -15.64
C LEU A 50 48.03 55.88 -16.81
N ILE A 51 49.11 56.56 -17.18
CA ILE A 51 49.15 57.44 -18.37
C ILE A 51 48.89 56.63 -19.63
N GLY A 52 49.50 55.46 -19.79
CA GLY A 52 49.24 54.55 -20.92
C GLY A 52 47.77 54.10 -21.01
N LEU A 53 47.12 53.87 -19.86
CA LEU A 53 45.70 53.52 -19.78
C LEU A 53 44.78 54.71 -20.10
N LEU A 54 45.09 55.91 -19.59
CA LEU A 54 44.40 57.16 -19.92
C LEU A 54 44.50 57.52 -21.42
N GLN A 55 45.63 57.19 -22.07
CA GLN A 55 45.79 57.25 -23.53
C GLN A 55 44.88 56.24 -24.24
N ARG A 56 44.92 54.95 -23.88
CA ARG A 56 44.06 53.90 -24.48
C ARG A 56 42.55 54.20 -24.30
N ALA A 57 42.16 54.76 -23.16
CA ALA A 57 40.79 55.17 -22.85
C ALA A 57 40.35 56.47 -23.57
N LYS A 58 41.32 57.28 -24.04
CA LYS A 58 41.16 58.63 -24.62
C LYS A 58 40.66 59.69 -23.62
N LEU A 59 41.07 59.60 -22.35
CA LEU A 59 40.64 60.48 -21.26
C LEU A 59 41.55 61.69 -20.97
N ILE A 60 42.73 61.79 -21.58
CA ILE A 60 43.60 62.98 -21.44
C ILE A 60 42.87 64.29 -21.84
N PRO A 61 42.05 64.35 -22.92
CA PRO A 61 41.22 65.51 -23.24
C PRO A 61 40.09 65.79 -22.23
N THR A 62 39.76 64.84 -21.34
CA THR A 62 38.88 65.04 -20.18
C THR A 62 39.65 65.75 -19.08
N LEU A 63 40.76 65.16 -18.62
CA LEU A 63 41.54 65.64 -17.48
C LEU A 63 42.03 67.08 -17.70
N ASN A 64 42.41 67.43 -18.93
CA ASN A 64 42.83 68.78 -19.31
C ASN A 64 41.66 69.78 -19.47
N LYS A 65 40.42 69.40 -19.12
CA LYS A 65 39.21 70.24 -19.15
C LYS A 65 38.40 70.20 -17.85
N LEU A 66 38.75 69.32 -16.91
CA LEU A 66 38.20 69.35 -15.56
C LEU A 66 38.96 70.42 -14.78
N ASN A 67 38.24 71.45 -14.32
CA ASN A 67 38.79 72.50 -13.47
C ASN A 67 38.28 72.29 -12.05
N GLY A 68 39.17 71.88 -11.16
CA GLY A 68 38.88 71.59 -9.76
C GLY A 68 38.30 70.20 -9.53
N SER A 69 38.88 69.13 -10.08
CA SER A 69 38.45 67.74 -9.84
C SER A 69 39.44 66.95 -8.97
N ALA A 70 38.96 66.05 -8.11
CA ALA A 70 39.83 65.09 -7.42
C ALA A 70 39.99 63.79 -8.21
N PHE A 71 41.21 63.25 -8.25
CA PHE A 71 41.55 61.99 -8.90
C PHE A 71 42.29 61.05 -7.94
N PHE A 72 41.71 59.88 -7.68
CA PHE A 72 42.39 58.78 -6.99
C PHE A 72 43.26 58.03 -8.01
N ALA A 73 44.56 58.32 -8.04
CA ALA A 73 45.49 57.82 -9.04
C ALA A 73 46.17 56.52 -8.56
N PRO A 74 45.87 55.35 -9.15
CA PRO A 74 46.50 54.09 -8.79
C PRO A 74 47.96 54.03 -9.26
N THR A 75 48.84 53.49 -8.41
CA THR A 75 50.27 53.31 -8.72
C THR A 75 50.52 52.24 -9.77
N ASN A 76 51.72 52.22 -10.35
CA ASN A 76 52.14 51.16 -11.27
C ASN A 76 52.02 49.77 -10.62
N ASP A 77 52.32 49.64 -9.33
CA ASP A 77 52.25 48.37 -8.59
C ASP A 77 50.82 48.00 -8.13
N ALA A 78 49.91 48.97 -8.05
CA ALA A 78 48.47 48.71 -7.96
C ALA A 78 47.95 48.09 -9.26
N ILE A 79 48.26 48.72 -10.39
CA ILE A 79 47.84 48.31 -11.73
C ILE A 79 48.40 46.92 -12.09
N LYS A 80 49.68 46.64 -11.79
CA LYS A 80 50.30 45.31 -11.99
C LYS A 80 49.61 44.19 -11.20
N ARG A 81 49.15 44.47 -9.97
CA ARG A 81 48.35 43.51 -9.19
C ARG A 81 47.01 43.25 -9.86
N HIS A 82 46.31 44.31 -10.29
CA HIS A 82 44.99 44.19 -10.93
C HIS A 82 45.03 43.45 -12.29
N PHE A 83 46.11 43.61 -13.08
CA PHE A 83 46.35 42.79 -14.29
C PHE A 83 46.35 41.27 -14.01
N SER A 84 46.67 40.86 -12.78
CA SER A 84 46.72 39.44 -12.38
C SER A 84 45.39 38.91 -11.85
N SER A 85 44.38 39.77 -11.67
CA SER A 85 43.07 39.44 -11.08
C SER A 85 41.87 39.82 -11.96
N SER A 86 42.08 40.44 -13.12
CA SER A 86 41.00 40.85 -14.02
C SER A 86 41.33 40.57 -15.48
N ASP A 87 40.62 39.62 -16.10
CA ASP A 87 40.81 39.19 -17.49
C ASP A 87 40.80 40.39 -18.46
N LEU A 88 39.82 41.29 -18.29
CA LEU A 88 39.65 42.50 -19.08
C LEU A 88 40.89 43.40 -19.07
N TRP A 89 41.58 43.50 -17.93
CA TRP A 89 42.79 44.31 -17.80
C TRP A 89 44.01 43.61 -18.41
N SER A 90 44.05 42.28 -18.37
CA SER A 90 45.06 41.50 -19.10
C SER A 90 44.90 41.62 -20.62
N GLU A 91 43.66 41.54 -21.13
CA GLU A 91 43.33 41.74 -22.56
C GLU A 91 43.68 43.15 -23.04
N ILE A 92 43.35 44.19 -22.24
CA ILE A 92 43.70 45.59 -22.54
C ILE A 92 45.20 45.78 -22.74
N TRP A 93 46.04 45.07 -21.98
CA TRP A 93 47.49 45.29 -21.97
C TRP A 93 48.24 44.41 -22.97
N TYR A 94 47.95 43.11 -23.00
CA TYR A 94 48.65 42.10 -23.80
C TYR A 94 47.98 41.80 -25.15
N GLY A 95 46.71 42.19 -25.35
CA GLY A 95 46.00 42.01 -26.62
C GLY A 95 46.59 42.85 -27.76
N GLY A 96 46.66 42.25 -28.96
CA GLY A 96 46.96 42.98 -30.19
C GLY A 96 45.83 43.94 -30.56
N VAL A 97 46.16 45.04 -31.26
CA VAL A 97 45.17 46.07 -31.63
C VAL A 97 44.02 45.51 -32.48
N ASP A 98 44.27 44.46 -33.25
CA ASP A 98 43.30 43.79 -34.13
C ASP A 98 42.50 42.65 -33.45
N ASP A 99 42.90 42.20 -32.25
CA ASP A 99 42.26 41.08 -31.51
C ASP A 99 41.40 41.54 -30.31
N LEU A 100 41.34 42.85 -30.04
CA LEU A 100 40.54 43.41 -28.94
C LEU A 100 39.03 43.23 -29.21
N ALA A 101 38.34 42.52 -28.32
CA ALA A 101 36.89 42.40 -28.36
C ALA A 101 36.19 43.77 -28.31
N ASP A 102 35.07 43.89 -29.03
CA ASP A 102 34.38 45.17 -29.18
C ASP A 102 34.04 45.84 -27.85
N ASN A 103 34.15 47.18 -27.83
CA ASN A 103 33.83 48.07 -26.72
C ASN A 103 34.70 48.00 -25.44
N ILE A 104 35.83 47.28 -25.44
CA ILE A 104 36.80 47.30 -24.30
C ILE A 104 37.16 48.73 -23.84
N GLN A 105 37.34 49.69 -24.77
CA GLN A 105 37.67 51.09 -24.44
C GLN A 105 36.60 51.81 -23.59
N GLU A 106 35.31 51.45 -23.70
CA GLU A 106 34.26 52.06 -22.88
C GLU A 106 34.25 51.49 -21.47
N LYS A 107 34.47 50.18 -21.31
CA LYS A 107 34.59 49.54 -19.99
C LYS A 107 35.75 50.15 -19.19
N LEU A 108 36.91 50.32 -19.84
CA LEU A 108 38.08 50.99 -19.26
C LEU A 108 37.76 52.46 -18.86
N ARG A 109 37.05 53.21 -19.72
CA ARG A 109 36.60 54.57 -19.37
C ARG A 109 35.71 54.59 -18.13
N GLN A 110 34.74 53.70 -18.02
CA GLN A 110 33.81 53.67 -16.89
C GLN A 110 34.52 53.39 -15.56
N GLN A 111 35.49 52.47 -15.54
CA GLN A 111 36.28 52.21 -14.32
C GLN A 111 37.21 53.38 -13.96
N LEU A 112 37.83 54.04 -14.93
CA LEU A 112 38.64 55.25 -14.69
C LEU A 112 37.78 56.46 -14.25
N PHE A 113 36.54 56.57 -14.73
CA PHE A 113 35.59 57.59 -14.26
C PHE A 113 35.16 57.39 -12.80
N TYR A 114 35.22 56.16 -12.27
CA TYR A 114 34.91 55.87 -10.87
C TYR A 114 36.02 56.33 -9.90
N HIS A 115 37.23 56.55 -10.41
CA HIS A 115 38.35 57.15 -9.68
C HIS A 115 38.34 58.69 -9.68
N LEU A 116 37.43 59.32 -10.43
CA LEU A 116 37.34 60.77 -10.62
C LEU A 116 36.12 61.36 -9.93
N VAL A 117 36.30 62.50 -9.25
CA VAL A 117 35.25 63.27 -8.56
C VAL A 117 35.26 64.71 -9.11
N ASN A 118 34.10 65.26 -9.43
CA ASN A 118 33.97 66.53 -10.18
C ASN A 118 34.09 67.80 -9.29
N TYR A 119 34.80 67.69 -8.17
CA TYR A 119 35.11 68.78 -7.24
C TYR A 119 36.40 68.44 -6.47
N THR A 120 37.08 69.44 -5.92
CA THR A 120 38.21 69.25 -5.00
C THR A 120 37.72 68.82 -3.62
N ILE A 121 38.49 67.95 -2.98
CA ILE A 121 38.17 67.44 -1.64
C ILE A 121 38.79 68.41 -0.63
N THR A 122 37.96 69.31 -0.11
CA THR A 122 38.37 70.37 0.83
C THR A 122 38.41 69.93 2.28
N ASP A 123 37.81 68.78 2.59
CA ASP A 123 37.65 68.21 3.92
C ASP A 123 38.16 66.76 3.89
N VAL A 124 39.17 66.46 4.71
CA VAL A 124 39.78 65.13 4.80
C VAL A 124 39.15 64.42 6.00
N PRO A 125 38.66 63.18 5.88
CA PRO A 125 37.92 62.52 6.95
C PRO A 125 38.78 62.38 8.21
N GLN A 126 38.21 62.79 9.34
CA GLN A 126 38.72 62.53 10.69
C GLN A 126 37.59 61.85 11.46
N ASP A 127 37.80 60.59 11.86
CA ASP A 127 36.86 59.73 12.60
C ASP A 127 35.43 59.63 12.01
N ARG A 128 35.29 59.86 10.70
CA ARG A 128 34.02 59.78 9.95
C ARG A 128 34.23 59.30 8.52
N VAL A 129 33.14 58.88 7.88
CA VAL A 129 33.07 58.59 6.45
C VAL A 129 32.49 59.78 5.72
N LEU A 130 33.11 60.18 4.60
CA LEU A 130 32.59 61.15 3.64
C LEU A 130 32.07 60.42 2.40
N GLU A 131 30.92 60.83 1.87
CA GLU A 131 30.38 60.33 0.61
C GLU A 131 30.73 61.29 -0.53
N LEU A 132 31.18 60.74 -1.65
CA LEU A 132 31.66 61.47 -2.83
C LEU A 132 30.86 61.06 -4.07
N GLU A 133 30.57 62.03 -4.94
CA GLU A 133 29.91 61.78 -6.24
C GLU A 133 30.96 61.67 -7.35
N THR A 134 31.06 60.49 -7.96
CA THR A 134 32.07 60.23 -9.00
C THR A 134 31.63 60.72 -10.38
N LEU A 135 32.53 60.65 -11.37
CA LEU A 135 32.19 60.82 -12.78
C LEU A 135 31.67 59.54 -13.45
N HIS A 136 31.52 58.43 -12.72
CA HIS A 136 30.99 57.17 -13.26
C HIS A 136 29.45 57.18 -13.26
N TYR A 137 28.87 56.91 -14.42
CA TYR A 137 27.43 56.76 -14.64
C TYR A 137 27.20 55.36 -15.21
N PRO A 138 26.76 54.37 -14.40
CA PRO A 138 26.66 52.98 -14.85
C PRO A 138 25.52 52.78 -15.88
N LYS A 139 25.60 51.68 -16.66
CA LYS A 139 24.76 51.44 -17.85
C LYS A 139 24.35 49.96 -17.94
N VAL A 140 23.14 49.66 -18.45
CA VAL A 140 22.71 48.27 -18.75
C VAL A 140 23.37 47.79 -20.03
N GLY A 141 24.62 47.33 -19.91
CA GLY A 141 25.45 46.94 -21.05
C GLY A 141 26.11 48.13 -21.76
N VAL A 142 26.78 47.84 -22.87
CA VAL A 142 27.47 48.84 -23.69
C VAL A 142 26.88 48.83 -25.10
N ASP A 143 26.50 50.01 -25.60
CA ASP A 143 25.94 50.18 -26.95
C ASP A 143 26.89 49.57 -28.00
N PRO A 144 26.40 48.79 -28.99
CA PRO A 144 27.26 48.21 -30.02
C PRO A 144 28.01 49.30 -30.80
N PRO A 145 29.25 49.04 -31.26
CA PRO A 145 30.11 50.06 -31.84
C PRO A 145 29.51 50.62 -33.14
N SER A 146 28.98 51.84 -33.08
CA SER A 146 28.57 52.54 -34.30
C SER A 146 29.76 53.03 -35.10
N ARG A 147 29.59 53.09 -36.43
CA ARG A 147 30.48 53.80 -37.35
C ARG A 147 30.17 55.31 -37.43
N ASP A 148 29.04 55.73 -36.88
CA ASP A 148 28.71 57.15 -36.74
C ASP A 148 29.64 57.80 -35.70
N PRO A 149 30.12 59.03 -35.93
CA PRO A 149 30.83 59.77 -34.90
C PRO A 149 29.88 60.01 -33.70
N PRO A 150 30.35 59.85 -32.45
CA PRO A 150 29.49 59.98 -31.28
C PRO A 150 28.85 61.38 -31.22
N PRO A 151 27.56 61.50 -30.88
CA PRO A 151 26.81 62.76 -30.94
C PRO A 151 27.30 63.81 -29.92
N TYR A 152 28.13 63.37 -28.97
CA TYR A 152 28.85 64.20 -28.03
C TYR A 152 30.34 63.84 -28.09
N PRO A 153 31.24 64.78 -27.72
CA PRO A 153 32.66 64.45 -27.54
C PRO A 153 32.84 63.22 -26.63
N PRO A 154 33.63 62.20 -27.03
CA PRO A 154 33.74 60.90 -26.34
C PRO A 154 34.52 60.94 -25.02
N TRP A 155 34.69 62.13 -24.43
CA TRP A 155 35.53 62.41 -23.27
C TRP A 155 34.75 62.99 -22.08
N MET A 156 33.42 63.14 -22.14
CA MET A 156 32.58 63.46 -20.97
C MET A 156 31.57 62.35 -20.71
N PRO A 157 31.27 62.01 -19.44
CA PRO A 157 30.27 61.00 -19.13
C PRO A 157 28.87 61.46 -19.53
N ILE A 158 28.10 60.54 -20.13
CA ILE A 158 26.69 60.76 -20.46
C ILE A 158 25.89 60.52 -19.18
N LYS A 159 25.12 61.52 -18.73
CA LYS A 159 24.37 61.43 -17.45
C LYS A 159 23.34 60.30 -17.38
N LYS A 160 22.85 59.80 -18.52
CA LYS A 160 21.88 58.70 -18.62
C LYS A 160 22.43 57.42 -17.99
N SER A 161 22.15 57.25 -16.69
CA SER A 161 22.60 56.10 -15.90
C SER A 161 21.46 55.18 -15.48
N THR A 162 21.85 53.97 -15.08
CA THR A 162 21.02 53.00 -14.35
C THR A 162 20.62 53.44 -12.94
N LEU A 163 21.04 54.62 -12.48
CA LEU A 163 20.72 55.20 -11.16
C LEU A 163 19.75 56.40 -11.25
N GLY A 164 19.15 56.65 -12.42
CA GLY A 164 18.18 57.73 -12.62
C GLY A 164 18.82 59.10 -12.81
N ASP A 165 19.71 59.22 -13.81
CA ASP A 165 20.53 60.41 -14.12
C ASP A 165 21.54 60.85 -13.03
N LYS A 166 21.70 60.03 -11.99
CA LYS A 166 22.66 60.23 -10.90
C LYS A 166 24.00 59.50 -11.18
N PRO A 167 25.15 60.05 -10.71
CA PRO A 167 26.42 59.33 -10.71
C PRO A 167 26.43 58.21 -9.67
N GLN A 168 27.42 57.31 -9.75
CA GLN A 168 27.73 56.38 -8.68
C GLN A 168 28.47 57.08 -7.53
N ARG A 169 28.15 56.69 -6.30
CA ARG A 169 28.83 57.20 -5.09
C ARG A 169 30.06 56.38 -4.71
N LEU A 170 30.99 57.03 -4.02
CA LEU A 170 32.23 56.48 -3.50
C LEU A 170 32.43 56.99 -2.07
N ARG A 171 33.00 56.16 -1.17
CA ARG A 171 33.27 56.55 0.22
C ARG A 171 34.74 56.83 0.47
N PHE A 172 35.01 57.83 1.30
CA PHE A 172 36.34 58.20 1.74
C PHE A 172 36.34 58.29 3.27
N ALA A 173 37.17 57.48 3.92
CA ALA A 173 37.19 57.27 5.37
C ALA A 173 38.60 57.40 5.93
N SER A 174 38.71 57.60 7.24
CA SER A 174 39.97 57.47 7.97
C SER A 174 39.88 56.37 9.02
N ARG A 175 40.95 55.59 9.15
CA ARG A 175 41.09 54.46 10.07
C ARG A 175 42.57 54.28 10.41
N GLU A 176 42.90 54.26 11.70
CA GLU A 176 44.27 54.12 12.22
C GLU A 176 45.24 55.18 11.65
N GLU A 177 44.79 56.44 11.60
CA GLU A 177 45.49 57.58 10.98
C GLU A 177 45.77 57.44 9.47
N GLN A 178 45.32 56.34 8.84
CA GLN A 178 45.42 56.10 7.40
C GLN A 178 44.11 56.45 6.69
N LEU A 179 44.21 56.87 5.42
CA LEU A 179 43.08 57.24 4.58
C LEU A 179 42.71 56.10 3.62
N TRP A 180 41.42 55.83 3.51
CA TRP A 180 40.86 54.69 2.78
C TRP A 180 39.75 55.15 1.82
N VAL A 181 39.82 54.74 0.56
CA VAL A 181 38.81 55.08 -0.47
C VAL A 181 38.13 53.81 -0.99
N GLY A 182 36.81 53.87 -1.23
CA GLY A 182 35.99 52.69 -1.56
C GLY A 182 35.60 51.84 -0.34
N ALA A 183 35.57 52.45 0.85
CA ALA A 183 35.12 51.79 2.08
C ALA A 183 33.59 51.57 2.14
N ASP A 184 33.13 50.78 3.11
CA ASP A 184 31.71 50.65 3.46
C ASP A 184 31.21 51.78 4.39
N VAL A 185 29.94 51.71 4.82
CA VAL A 185 29.31 52.69 5.73
C VAL A 185 30.03 52.78 7.09
N ALA A 186 30.67 51.70 7.54
CA ALA A 186 31.41 51.63 8.80
C ALA A 186 32.91 51.97 8.63
N GLY A 187 33.34 52.41 7.44
CA GLY A 187 34.73 52.75 7.15
C GLY A 187 35.64 51.53 6.94
N ASN A 188 35.08 50.33 6.72
CA ASN A 188 35.85 49.10 6.49
C ASN A 188 36.03 48.79 5.00
N GLY A 189 36.99 47.93 4.68
CA GLY A 189 37.39 47.65 3.30
C GLY A 189 38.08 48.84 2.64
N GLY A 190 37.87 49.00 1.34
CA GLY A 190 38.50 50.05 0.53
C GLY A 190 39.99 49.82 0.26
N ILE A 191 40.61 50.86 -0.29
CA ILE A 191 41.98 50.92 -0.81
C ILE A 191 42.74 52.04 -0.09
N GLN A 192 44.01 51.83 0.22
CA GLN A 192 44.79 52.76 1.04
C GLN A 192 45.43 53.87 0.20
N LEU A 193 45.52 55.08 0.75
CA LEU A 193 46.33 56.17 0.19
C LEU A 193 47.80 55.99 0.61
N VAL A 194 48.72 56.09 -0.35
CA VAL A 194 50.16 55.76 -0.20
C VAL A 194 51.02 57.00 0.08
N ALA A 195 50.55 58.18 -0.32
CA ALA A 195 51.26 59.44 -0.18
C ALA A 195 50.30 60.61 0.02
N ASP A 196 50.82 61.73 0.51
CA ASP A 196 50.07 62.97 0.73
C ASP A 196 49.41 63.50 -0.56
N ARG A 197 48.31 64.24 -0.37
CA ARG A 197 47.57 64.96 -1.42
C ARG A 197 48.51 65.84 -2.25
N ALA A 198 48.55 65.62 -3.57
CA ALA A 198 49.18 66.54 -4.50
C ALA A 198 48.14 67.55 -5.03
N GLU A 199 48.28 68.81 -4.63
CA GLU A 199 47.40 69.92 -5.05
C GLU A 199 47.87 70.52 -6.39
N THR A 200 46.91 70.87 -7.26
CA THR A 200 47.14 71.50 -8.57
C THR A 200 46.11 72.61 -8.82
N GLU A 201 46.38 73.54 -9.73
CA GLU A 201 45.38 74.57 -10.09
C GLU A 201 44.13 73.98 -10.79
N ALA A 202 44.22 72.74 -11.32
CA ALA A 202 43.13 72.00 -11.94
C ALA A 202 42.45 70.98 -11.00
N GLY A 203 42.91 70.80 -9.76
CA GLY A 203 42.34 69.80 -8.85
C GLY A 203 43.33 69.03 -7.99
N ASP A 204 42.85 67.97 -7.36
CA ASP A 204 43.59 67.14 -6.40
C ASP A 204 44.02 65.80 -7.00
N VAL A 205 45.21 65.31 -6.67
CA VAL A 205 45.65 63.94 -6.97
C VAL A 205 45.99 63.21 -5.67
N PHE A 206 45.32 62.08 -5.44
CA PHE A 206 45.51 61.20 -4.29
C PHE A 206 46.13 59.88 -4.76
N LYS A 207 47.34 59.54 -4.27
CA LYS A 207 48.08 58.35 -4.69
C LYS A 207 47.54 57.11 -3.96
N VAL A 208 47.03 56.11 -4.67
CA VAL A 208 46.35 54.93 -4.06
C VAL A 208 47.00 53.59 -4.40
N ASP A 209 46.96 52.65 -3.45
CA ASP A 209 47.66 51.35 -3.53
C ASP A 209 46.90 50.28 -4.34
N GLY A 210 45.68 50.56 -4.78
CA GLY A 210 44.79 49.59 -5.45
C GLY A 210 43.97 50.25 -6.56
N MET A 211 43.25 49.43 -7.32
CA MET A 211 42.31 49.88 -8.35
C MET A 211 40.89 49.79 -7.80
N LEU A 212 40.12 50.89 -7.83
CA LEU A 212 38.70 50.86 -7.48
C LEU A 212 37.91 50.09 -8.55
N ASP A 213 37.28 48.99 -8.14
CA ASP A 213 36.34 48.25 -8.98
C ASP A 213 34.93 48.86 -8.90
N THR A 214 34.26 48.97 -10.05
CA THR A 214 32.90 49.53 -10.13
C THR A 214 31.89 48.62 -9.43
N PRO A 215 30.94 49.14 -8.63
CA PRO A 215 29.97 48.31 -7.92
C PRO A 215 29.18 47.35 -8.82
N LEU A 216 29.00 46.11 -8.35
CA LEU A 216 28.31 45.05 -9.08
C LEU A 216 26.80 45.33 -9.24
N ASP A 217 26.10 44.56 -10.08
CA ASP A 217 24.63 44.59 -10.12
C ASP A 217 24.02 44.08 -8.79
N ILE A 218 22.83 44.56 -8.44
CA ILE A 218 22.20 44.28 -7.14
C ILE A 218 21.92 42.78 -6.93
N SER A 219 21.78 42.01 -8.02
CA SER A 219 21.58 40.56 -7.97
C SER A 219 22.85 39.79 -7.58
N ARG A 220 24.03 40.36 -7.86
CA ARG A 220 25.33 39.91 -7.31
C ARG A 220 25.60 40.47 -5.92
N VAL A 221 25.34 41.76 -5.68
CA VAL A 221 25.53 42.36 -4.35
C VAL A 221 24.74 41.58 -3.29
N ILE A 222 23.50 41.18 -3.58
CA ILE A 222 22.71 40.30 -2.70
C ILE A 222 23.37 38.93 -2.51
N ALA A 223 23.96 38.34 -3.56
CA ALA A 223 24.62 37.03 -3.49
C ALA A 223 25.93 37.05 -2.68
N ASP A 224 26.65 38.17 -2.70
CA ASP A 224 27.91 38.36 -1.97
C ASP A 224 27.69 38.78 -0.50
N GLN A 225 26.48 39.24 -0.12
CA GLN A 225 26.18 39.69 1.25
C GLN A 225 25.89 38.51 2.21
N PRO A 226 26.72 38.30 3.26
CA PRO A 226 26.55 37.15 4.17
C PRO A 226 25.26 37.16 4.99
N SER A 227 24.66 38.34 5.19
CA SER A 227 23.44 38.59 5.96
C SER A 227 22.14 38.29 5.20
N LEU A 228 22.23 37.90 3.92
CA LEU A 228 21.12 37.54 3.04
C LEU A 228 21.22 36.08 2.54
N SER A 229 21.94 35.22 3.28
CA SER A 229 22.20 33.83 2.87
C SER A 229 20.93 32.99 2.72
N TYR A 230 19.90 33.26 3.53
CA TYR A 230 18.60 32.61 3.45
C TYR A 230 17.82 33.07 2.22
N PHE A 231 17.81 34.38 1.91
CA PHE A 231 17.16 34.87 0.69
C PHE A 231 17.81 34.27 -0.56
N ASN A 232 19.15 34.16 -0.58
CA ASN A 232 19.86 33.51 -1.69
C ASN A 232 19.53 32.03 -1.86
N LYS A 233 19.15 31.31 -0.80
CA LYS A 233 18.68 29.91 -0.86
C LYS A 233 17.31 29.79 -1.54
N ILE A 234 16.38 30.72 -1.30
CA ILE A 234 15.00 30.69 -1.80
C ILE A 234 14.79 31.50 -3.10
N ARG A 235 15.80 32.26 -3.54
CA ARG A 235 15.71 33.15 -4.71
C ARG A 235 15.50 32.35 -6.01
N THR A 236 14.35 32.54 -6.63
CA THR A 236 14.02 31.92 -7.92
C THR A 236 14.77 32.55 -9.11
N SER A 237 14.76 31.86 -10.25
CA SER A 237 15.35 32.37 -11.50
C SER A 237 14.66 33.64 -12.01
N GLN A 238 13.33 33.75 -11.89
CA GLN A 238 12.60 34.95 -12.31
C GLN A 238 12.97 36.16 -11.44
N ILE A 239 13.08 35.97 -10.12
CA ILE A 239 13.54 37.01 -9.19
C ILE A 239 14.99 37.43 -9.53
N GLY A 240 15.89 36.48 -9.78
CA GLY A 240 17.28 36.77 -10.16
C GLY A 240 17.39 37.60 -11.45
N GLN A 241 16.52 37.37 -12.42
CA GLN A 241 16.42 38.15 -13.66
C GLN A 241 15.81 39.53 -13.42
N ALA A 242 14.75 39.65 -12.62
CA ALA A 242 14.11 40.92 -12.29
C ALA A 242 15.06 41.88 -11.55
N LEU A 243 15.85 41.36 -10.60
CA LEU A 243 16.87 42.13 -9.87
C LEU A 243 17.98 42.65 -10.78
N ASN A 244 18.39 41.90 -11.80
CA ASN A 244 19.44 42.30 -12.74
C ASN A 244 18.91 43.27 -13.81
N GLY A 245 17.73 43.00 -14.38
CA GLY A 245 17.17 43.79 -15.48
C GLY A 245 16.56 45.13 -15.06
N THR A 246 16.18 45.31 -13.79
CA THR A 246 15.59 46.56 -13.30
C THR A 246 16.68 47.61 -13.05
N SER A 247 16.41 48.87 -13.43
CA SER A 247 17.29 50.03 -13.15
C SER A 247 16.60 51.01 -12.21
N GLY A 248 17.39 51.78 -11.46
CA GLY A 248 16.89 52.82 -10.55
C GLY A 248 16.25 52.27 -9.28
N MET A 249 16.60 51.05 -8.84
CA MET A 249 15.96 50.41 -7.70
C MET A 249 16.51 50.92 -6.36
N THR A 250 15.62 51.19 -5.40
CA THR A 250 15.94 51.23 -3.97
C THR A 250 15.33 49.99 -3.33
N LEU A 251 16.14 49.14 -2.69
CA LEU A 251 15.70 47.83 -2.20
C LEU A 251 16.02 47.67 -0.71
N PHE A 252 15.00 47.39 0.10
CA PHE A 252 15.12 47.19 1.55
C PHE A 252 15.12 45.69 1.87
N MET A 253 16.26 44.99 1.81
CA MET A 253 16.28 43.54 2.03
C MET A 253 16.25 43.16 3.52
N PRO A 254 15.35 42.27 3.95
CA PRO A 254 15.31 41.74 5.31
C PRO A 254 16.44 40.74 5.52
N VAL A 255 17.20 40.92 6.61
CA VAL A 255 18.33 40.04 6.98
C VAL A 255 17.88 38.64 7.41
N ASP A 256 18.79 37.68 7.42
CA ASP A 256 18.51 36.27 7.72
C ASP A 256 17.74 36.02 9.03
N SER A 257 17.92 36.84 10.08
CA SER A 257 17.15 36.73 11.32
C SER A 257 15.65 37.05 11.16
N ALA A 258 15.29 37.93 10.22
CA ALA A 258 13.90 38.26 9.91
C ALA A 258 13.16 37.07 9.26
N TRP A 259 13.85 36.33 8.39
CA TRP A 259 13.31 35.10 7.80
C TRP A 259 13.23 33.97 8.83
N GLN A 260 14.21 33.89 9.74
CA GLN A 260 14.23 32.89 10.81
C GLN A 260 13.11 33.05 11.83
N SER A 261 12.55 34.27 12.02
CA SER A 261 11.40 34.47 12.91
C SER A 261 10.07 33.95 12.37
N LEU A 262 9.99 33.55 11.09
CA LEU A 262 8.79 32.95 10.52
C LEU A 262 8.55 31.53 11.07
N PRO A 263 7.29 31.13 11.31
CA PRO A 263 6.90 29.75 11.61
C PRO A 263 7.47 28.74 10.62
N GLU A 264 7.79 27.53 11.10
CA GLU A 264 8.50 26.52 10.30
C GLU A 264 7.74 26.12 9.03
N LEU A 265 6.41 26.00 9.09
CA LEU A 265 5.57 25.70 7.92
C LEU A 265 5.52 26.84 6.90
N GLU A 266 5.60 28.10 7.34
CA GLU A 266 5.72 29.26 6.44
C GLU A 266 7.07 29.25 5.72
N ARG A 267 8.15 28.95 6.43
CA ARG A 267 9.49 28.79 5.83
C ARG A 267 9.53 27.61 4.84
N LEU A 268 8.97 26.45 5.20
CA LEU A 268 8.89 25.28 4.31
C LEU A 268 8.04 25.56 3.06
N TYR A 269 6.98 26.37 3.17
CA TYR A 269 6.25 26.87 1.99
C TYR A 269 7.14 27.77 1.13
N LEU A 270 7.81 28.77 1.72
CA LEU A 270 8.68 29.72 1.00
C LEU A 270 9.94 29.07 0.39
N GLU A 271 10.38 27.93 0.91
CA GLU A 271 11.45 27.11 0.32
C GLU A 271 10.98 26.20 -0.83
N SER A 272 9.66 26.16 -1.11
CA SER A 272 9.08 25.34 -2.18
C SER A 272 8.93 26.08 -3.52
N GLU A 273 8.90 25.32 -4.62
CA GLU A 273 8.67 25.87 -5.96
C GLU A 273 7.30 26.57 -6.14
N PHE A 274 6.34 26.31 -5.25
CA PHE A 274 4.98 26.88 -5.29
C PHE A 274 4.88 28.27 -4.64
N ALA A 275 5.97 28.82 -4.12
CA ALA A 275 6.00 30.14 -3.48
C ALA A 275 6.48 31.27 -4.39
N GLU A 276 6.79 31.03 -5.67
CA GLU A 276 7.38 32.06 -6.55
C GLU A 276 6.54 33.35 -6.65
N ASP A 277 5.22 33.26 -6.78
CA ASP A 277 4.32 34.43 -6.80
C ASP A 277 4.25 35.16 -5.45
N ASP A 278 4.31 34.41 -4.34
CA ASP A 278 4.29 34.96 -2.98
C ASP A 278 5.62 35.66 -2.66
N LEU A 279 6.75 35.02 -2.96
CA LEU A 279 8.10 35.59 -2.87
C LEU A 279 8.24 36.85 -3.76
N THR A 280 7.67 36.83 -4.96
CA THR A 280 7.67 37.98 -5.86
C THR A 280 6.82 39.13 -5.30
N ARG A 281 5.65 38.84 -4.69
CA ARG A 281 4.84 39.86 -4.00
C ARG A 281 5.54 40.42 -2.74
N ILE A 282 6.21 39.57 -1.97
CA ILE A 282 7.06 39.99 -0.83
C ILE A 282 8.20 40.88 -1.33
N LEU A 283 8.98 40.48 -2.34
CA LEU A 283 10.06 41.30 -2.90
C LEU A 283 9.56 42.64 -3.42
N ASN A 284 8.41 42.66 -4.10
CA ASN A 284 7.79 43.88 -4.59
C ASN A 284 7.31 44.82 -3.46
N MET A 285 7.12 44.33 -2.23
CA MET A 285 6.87 45.16 -1.04
C MET A 285 8.15 45.80 -0.48
N HIS A 286 9.31 45.18 -0.73
CA HIS A 286 10.64 45.69 -0.30
C HIS A 286 11.34 46.56 -1.36
N ALA A 287 10.92 46.47 -2.62
CA ALA A 287 11.50 47.21 -3.74
C ALA A 287 10.72 48.51 -4.05
N VAL A 288 11.45 49.61 -4.24
CA VAL A 288 10.96 50.89 -4.77
C VAL A 288 11.67 51.13 -6.11
N VAL A 289 10.90 51.38 -7.18
CA VAL A 289 11.44 51.44 -8.56
C VAL A 289 10.98 52.69 -9.32
N LYS A 290 9.77 53.20 -9.06
CA LYS A 290 9.19 54.32 -9.83
C LYS A 290 9.77 55.69 -9.47
N GLU A 291 10.36 55.81 -8.29
CA GLU A 291 10.84 57.08 -7.72
C GLU A 291 12.38 57.21 -7.79
N GLY A 292 13.07 56.11 -8.12
CA GLY A 292 14.52 56.07 -8.34
C GLY A 292 15.33 55.59 -7.14
N VAL A 293 16.61 55.97 -7.13
CA VAL A 293 17.60 55.59 -6.10
C VAL A 293 17.55 56.59 -4.94
N HIS A 294 17.26 56.11 -3.73
CA HIS A 294 17.20 56.88 -2.48
C HIS A 294 18.23 56.37 -1.48
N TRP A 295 19.18 57.23 -1.13
CA TRP A 295 20.20 56.95 -0.12
C TRP A 295 19.77 57.43 1.28
N SER A 296 20.49 57.03 2.33
CA SER A 296 20.09 57.34 3.72
C SER A 296 20.06 58.83 4.05
N ASP A 297 20.85 59.64 3.34
CA ASP A 297 20.81 61.11 3.40
C ASP A 297 19.44 61.72 3.04
N SER A 298 18.62 61.00 2.30
CA SER A 298 17.26 61.41 1.92
C SER A 298 16.21 61.08 2.99
N PHE A 299 16.53 60.18 3.93
CA PHE A 299 15.60 59.71 4.96
C PHE A 299 15.49 60.65 6.17
N GLU A 300 16.47 61.52 6.41
CA GLU A 300 16.47 62.48 7.54
C GLU A 300 15.24 63.42 7.58
N LYS A 301 14.61 63.67 6.43
CA LYS A 301 13.52 64.66 6.28
C LYS A 301 12.13 64.06 6.47
N GLY A 302 12.03 62.74 6.68
CA GLY A 302 10.79 61.97 6.54
C GLY A 302 10.43 61.79 5.07
N LEU A 303 10.18 60.54 4.64
CA LEU A 303 9.99 60.23 3.23
C LEU A 303 8.98 59.09 3.03
N ASN A 304 7.99 59.31 2.18
CA ASN A 304 7.02 58.29 1.80
C ASN A 304 7.34 57.80 0.40
N LEU A 305 7.68 56.51 0.25
CA LEU A 305 8.04 55.88 -1.03
C LEU A 305 6.98 54.90 -1.52
N THR A 306 6.69 54.86 -2.83
CA THR A 306 5.78 53.85 -3.40
C THR A 306 6.53 52.58 -3.81
N THR A 307 6.15 51.45 -3.23
CA THR A 307 6.74 50.13 -3.55
C THR A 307 6.33 49.65 -4.95
N ALA A 308 7.03 48.65 -5.48
CA ALA A 308 6.65 47.95 -6.70
C ALA A 308 5.30 47.23 -6.56
N HIS A 309 4.93 46.81 -5.34
CA HIS A 309 3.60 46.30 -4.99
C HIS A 309 2.51 47.40 -5.01
N GLY A 310 2.89 48.69 -4.94
CA GLY A 310 1.96 49.82 -4.91
C GLY A 310 1.52 50.25 -3.50
N SER A 311 2.13 49.68 -2.46
CA SER A 311 1.99 50.13 -1.07
C SER A 311 2.88 51.36 -0.82
N THR A 312 2.58 52.15 0.20
CA THR A 312 3.49 53.22 0.67
C THR A 312 4.35 52.70 1.81
N LEU A 313 5.68 52.90 1.72
CA LEU A 313 6.59 52.81 2.85
C LEU A 313 6.76 54.21 3.45
N GLU A 314 6.38 54.37 4.71
CA GLU A 314 6.72 55.54 5.50
C GLU A 314 8.12 55.34 6.09
N ILE A 315 9.06 56.24 5.80
CA ILE A 315 10.42 56.24 6.33
C ILE A 315 10.59 57.43 7.28
N THR A 316 10.96 57.15 8.51
CA THR A 316 11.21 58.16 9.55
C THR A 316 12.63 58.02 10.09
N SER A 317 13.23 59.16 10.48
CA SER A 317 14.54 59.20 11.14
C SER A 317 14.39 59.80 12.53
N SER A 318 14.84 59.08 13.56
CA SER A 318 14.71 59.47 14.97
C SER A 318 16.04 59.24 15.69
N SER A 319 16.70 60.32 16.09
CA SER A 319 17.96 60.30 16.87
C SER A 319 19.09 59.45 16.24
N GLY A 320 19.17 59.39 14.90
CA GLY A 320 20.15 58.60 14.15
C GLY A 320 19.70 57.17 13.81
N HIS A 321 18.55 56.72 14.30
CA HIS A 321 17.92 55.47 13.86
C HIS A 321 16.90 55.75 12.76
N VAL A 322 17.03 55.07 11.61
CA VAL A 322 16.04 55.10 10.53
C VAL A 322 15.09 53.92 10.67
N GLN A 323 13.80 54.17 10.65
CA GLN A 323 12.74 53.17 10.66
C GLN A 323 11.99 53.20 9.32
N VAL A 324 11.98 52.07 8.64
CA VAL A 324 11.27 51.81 7.38
C VAL A 324 9.95 51.12 7.75
N SER A 325 8.91 51.93 7.94
CA SER A 325 7.58 51.53 8.37
C SER A 325 7.57 50.79 9.71
N ASN A 326 7.60 49.46 9.74
CA ASN A 326 7.64 48.64 10.96
C ASN A 326 8.99 47.90 11.16
N SER A 327 10.01 48.24 10.39
CA SER A 327 11.32 47.56 10.33
C SER A 327 12.46 48.57 10.52
N SER A 328 13.50 48.23 11.28
CA SER A 328 14.64 49.14 11.50
C SER A 328 15.69 48.97 10.40
N LEU A 329 16.34 50.06 10.01
CA LEU A 329 17.50 50.02 9.11
C LEU A 329 18.72 49.45 9.85
N VAL A 330 19.22 48.30 9.40
CA VAL A 330 20.42 47.61 9.94
C VAL A 330 21.69 48.13 9.29
N GLN A 331 21.66 48.32 7.96
CA GLN A 331 22.79 48.86 7.18
C GLN A 331 22.24 49.59 5.96
N GLY A 332 22.49 50.90 5.87
CA GLY A 332 22.13 51.68 4.68
C GLY A 332 23.09 51.48 3.52
N ASP A 333 22.68 51.96 2.35
CA ASP A 333 23.56 52.41 1.27
C ASP A 333 24.69 51.45 0.83
N ILE A 334 24.34 50.18 0.64
CA ILE A 334 25.17 49.23 -0.08
C ILE A 334 24.98 49.50 -1.58
N TYR A 335 26.01 50.06 -2.21
CA TYR A 335 25.92 50.54 -3.60
C TYR A 335 25.93 49.39 -4.61
N ALA A 336 25.07 49.48 -5.63
CA ALA A 336 25.07 48.61 -6.80
C ALA A 336 25.09 49.45 -8.09
N SER A 337 25.45 48.86 -9.23
CA SER A 337 25.43 49.56 -10.53
C SER A 337 24.02 49.93 -10.98
N ASN A 338 22.98 49.19 -10.59
CA ASN A 338 21.60 49.40 -11.01
C ASN A 338 20.64 49.86 -9.91
N GLY A 339 21.15 50.15 -8.72
CA GLY A 339 20.34 50.60 -7.59
C GLY A 339 21.13 50.78 -6.29
N VAL A 340 20.40 50.84 -5.18
CA VAL A 340 20.95 50.80 -3.82
C VAL A 340 20.25 49.74 -2.99
N LEU A 341 21.03 49.01 -2.20
CA LEU A 341 20.58 48.01 -1.25
C LEU A 341 20.69 48.55 0.17
N HIS A 342 19.60 48.47 0.92
CA HIS A 342 19.48 48.76 2.34
C HIS A 342 19.11 47.45 3.06
N LEU A 343 19.75 47.13 4.19
CA LEU A 343 19.40 45.96 5.00
C LEU A 343 18.47 46.37 6.14
N VAL A 344 17.42 45.59 6.39
CA VAL A 344 16.42 45.87 7.44
C VAL A 344 16.18 44.66 8.37
N ASP A 345 15.75 44.91 9.61
CA ASP A 345 15.69 43.89 10.67
C ASP A 345 14.47 42.95 10.61
N SER A 346 13.41 43.36 9.93
CA SER A 346 12.10 42.72 9.91
C SER A 346 11.51 42.65 8.50
N LEU A 347 10.73 41.60 8.24
CA LEU A 347 10.09 41.32 6.94
C LEU A 347 8.86 42.21 6.68
N LEU A 348 8.87 42.96 5.58
CA LEU A 348 7.76 43.81 5.13
C LEU A 348 6.76 42.96 4.30
N VAL A 349 5.66 42.56 4.93
CA VAL A 349 4.66 41.67 4.33
C VAL A 349 3.49 42.47 3.73
N PRO A 350 3.14 42.31 2.44
CA PRO A 350 1.94 42.93 1.90
C PRO A 350 0.66 42.26 2.45
N PRO A 351 -0.41 43.01 2.76
CA PRO A 351 -1.64 42.46 3.35
C PRO A 351 -2.21 41.29 2.55
N GLY A 352 -2.49 40.18 3.24
CA GLY A 352 -3.03 38.95 2.64
C GLY A 352 -2.01 37.99 2.02
N ALA A 353 -0.73 38.36 1.86
CA ALA A 353 0.27 37.46 1.29
C ALA A 353 0.47 36.17 2.13
N PHE A 354 0.64 36.32 3.45
CA PHE A 354 0.67 35.21 4.41
C PHE A 354 -0.72 34.73 4.87
N GLN A 355 -1.78 34.95 4.09
CA GLN A 355 -3.01 34.18 4.30
C GLN A 355 -2.78 32.74 3.80
N LEU A 356 -2.22 31.90 4.66
CA LEU A 356 -2.03 30.48 4.39
C LEU A 356 -3.39 29.77 4.33
N THR A 357 -3.86 29.53 3.11
CA THR A 357 -4.99 28.63 2.85
C THR A 357 -4.60 27.18 3.15
N PRO A 358 -5.57 26.29 3.41
CA PRO A 358 -5.31 24.85 3.51
C PRO A 358 -4.49 24.29 2.34
N GLU A 359 -4.67 24.83 1.13
CA GLU A 359 -3.83 24.53 -0.04
C GLU A 359 -2.34 24.81 0.21
N LYS A 360 -1.95 26.00 0.68
CA LYS A 360 -0.54 26.36 0.91
C LYS A 360 0.10 25.48 1.99
N TYR A 361 -0.64 25.14 3.06
CA TYR A 361 -0.16 24.19 4.07
C TYR A 361 0.07 22.79 3.48
N LEU A 362 -0.86 22.27 2.67
CA LEU A 362 -0.72 20.96 2.03
C LEU A 362 0.43 20.91 1.01
N LEU A 363 0.74 22.01 0.32
CA LEU A 363 1.93 22.13 -0.52
C LEU A 363 3.22 22.05 0.31
N ALA A 364 3.32 22.82 1.41
CA ALA A 364 4.46 22.78 2.34
C ALA A 364 4.66 21.41 3.00
N LEU A 365 3.58 20.65 3.19
CA LEU A 365 3.55 19.32 3.81
C LEU A 365 3.77 18.16 2.82
N ASN A 366 4.23 18.45 1.59
CA ASN A 366 4.56 17.46 0.54
C ASN A 366 3.34 16.61 0.11
N CYS A 367 2.21 17.27 -0.13
CA CYS A 367 0.99 16.73 -0.73
C CYS A 367 0.68 17.37 -2.10
N THR A 368 1.70 17.72 -2.89
CA THR A 368 1.60 18.46 -4.17
C THR A 368 0.76 17.73 -5.23
N SER A 369 0.85 16.40 -5.27
CA SER A 369 0.09 15.52 -6.15
C SER A 369 -1.37 15.43 -5.70
N PHE A 370 -1.65 15.47 -4.40
CA PHE A 370 -3.02 15.51 -3.87
C PHE A 370 -3.71 16.83 -4.29
N ILE A 371 -3.04 17.96 -4.08
CA ILE A 371 -3.50 19.28 -4.53
C ILE A 371 -3.70 19.31 -6.05
N SER A 372 -2.78 18.74 -6.82
CA SER A 372 -2.92 18.62 -8.29
C SER A 372 -4.17 17.83 -8.72
N LEU A 373 -4.53 16.77 -7.99
CA LEU A 373 -5.75 15.98 -8.24
C LEU A 373 -7.03 16.74 -7.84
N VAL A 374 -6.99 17.52 -6.75
CA VAL A 374 -8.09 18.40 -6.29
C VAL A 374 -8.38 19.52 -7.31
N HIS A 375 -7.33 20.20 -7.81
CA HIS A 375 -7.44 21.16 -8.92
C HIS A 375 -7.98 20.49 -10.19
N GLY A 376 -7.38 19.37 -10.61
CA GLY A 376 -7.79 18.62 -11.80
C GLY A 376 -9.21 18.02 -11.74
N SER A 377 -9.86 18.06 -10.58
CA SER A 377 -11.25 17.60 -10.36
C SER A 377 -12.22 18.75 -10.03
N ASN A 378 -11.78 20.01 -10.11
CA ASN A 378 -12.55 21.22 -9.79
C ASN A 378 -13.11 21.25 -8.34
N LEU A 379 -12.33 20.74 -7.39
CA LEU A 379 -12.67 20.67 -5.95
C LEU A 379 -11.96 21.74 -5.10
N THR A 380 -11.40 22.76 -5.74
CA THR A 380 -10.58 23.83 -5.11
C THR A 380 -11.29 24.60 -4.00
N HIS A 381 -12.63 24.62 -3.99
CA HIS A 381 -13.44 25.22 -2.93
C HIS A 381 -13.23 24.56 -1.55
N LEU A 382 -12.87 23.27 -1.51
CA LEU A 382 -12.61 22.51 -0.27
C LEU A 382 -11.24 22.85 0.38
N ILE A 383 -10.36 23.57 -0.32
CA ILE A 383 -8.98 23.89 0.13
C ILE A 383 -8.65 25.39 0.14
N ASN A 384 -9.54 26.25 -0.36
CA ASN A 384 -9.37 27.71 -0.35
C ASN A 384 -10.40 28.46 0.50
N ASP A 385 -11.50 27.83 0.92
CA ASP A 385 -12.32 28.40 1.99
C ASP A 385 -11.54 28.32 3.32
N THR A 386 -11.30 29.48 3.93
CA THR A 386 -10.58 29.61 5.22
C THR A 386 -11.52 29.81 6.41
N ALA A 387 -12.83 29.97 6.16
CA ALA A 387 -13.86 30.04 7.20
C ALA A 387 -14.45 28.66 7.51
N ALA A 388 -14.59 27.78 6.50
CA ALA A 388 -15.13 26.43 6.69
C ALA A 388 -14.21 25.54 7.56
N GLU A 389 -14.80 24.86 8.56
CA GLU A 389 -14.11 23.79 9.27
C GLU A 389 -14.05 22.52 8.42
N TYR A 390 -12.85 21.98 8.21
CA TYR A 390 -12.64 20.70 7.54
C TYR A 390 -11.53 19.89 8.21
N THR A 391 -11.78 18.60 8.38
CA THR A 391 -10.75 17.59 8.62
C THR A 391 -10.40 16.93 7.29
N ILE A 392 -9.17 17.12 6.84
CA ILE A 392 -8.65 16.69 5.54
C ILE A 392 -7.76 15.46 5.75
N LEU A 393 -8.07 14.38 5.05
CA LEU A 393 -7.32 13.13 5.07
C LEU A 393 -6.36 13.13 3.86
N ALA A 394 -5.13 13.60 4.04
CA ALA A 394 -4.22 13.89 2.94
C ALA A 394 -3.14 12.79 2.77
N PRO A 395 -3.18 11.96 1.71
CA PRO A 395 -2.01 11.16 1.35
C PRO A 395 -0.88 12.07 0.85
N ARG A 396 0.35 11.82 1.30
CA ARG A 396 1.57 12.53 0.87
C ARG A 396 2.04 12.07 -0.52
N ASP A 397 2.96 12.81 -1.11
CA ASP A 397 3.46 12.55 -2.47
C ASP A 397 4.22 11.24 -2.61
N ASP A 398 4.94 10.80 -1.57
CA ASP A 398 5.57 9.48 -1.51
C ASP A 398 4.51 8.37 -1.48
N VAL A 399 3.42 8.57 -0.73
CA VAL A 399 2.26 7.66 -0.72
C VAL A 399 1.58 7.62 -2.09
N ILE A 400 1.26 8.76 -2.70
CA ILE A 400 0.58 8.82 -4.01
C ILE A 400 1.42 8.17 -5.12
N LYS A 401 2.74 8.37 -5.11
CA LYS A 401 3.67 7.76 -6.08
C LYS A 401 3.74 6.23 -6.00
N LEU A 402 3.23 5.61 -4.94
CA LEU A 402 3.08 4.14 -4.85
C LEU A 402 1.80 3.61 -5.53
N PHE A 403 0.79 4.46 -5.75
CA PHE A 403 -0.52 4.08 -6.32
C PHE A 403 -0.80 4.74 -7.69
N SER A 404 0.10 5.58 -8.20
CA SER A 404 -0.05 6.29 -9.47
C SER A 404 0.03 5.40 -10.72
N ASP A 405 0.58 4.18 -10.61
CA ASP A 405 0.80 3.25 -11.73
C ASP A 405 -0.45 2.46 -12.17
N GLY A 406 -1.64 3.00 -11.88
CA GLY A 406 -2.94 2.53 -12.39
C GLY A 406 -3.99 2.18 -11.33
N ASP A 407 -3.67 2.29 -10.05
CA ASP A 407 -4.61 2.00 -8.94
C ASP A 407 -5.51 3.21 -8.62
N LEU A 408 -5.05 4.44 -8.88
CA LEU A 408 -5.86 5.66 -8.76
C LEU A 408 -6.78 5.87 -9.99
N PRO A 409 -8.04 6.32 -9.80
CA PRO A 409 -8.92 6.72 -10.89
C PRO A 409 -8.33 7.87 -11.72
N LYS A 410 -8.68 7.91 -13.02
CA LYS A 410 -8.05 8.84 -13.96
C LYS A 410 -8.42 10.30 -13.68
N PRO A 411 -7.48 11.26 -13.86
CA PRO A 411 -7.77 12.70 -13.83
C PRO A 411 -8.99 13.08 -14.67
N GLY A 412 -9.85 13.95 -14.13
CA GLY A 412 -11.08 14.41 -14.78
C GLY A 412 -12.23 13.40 -14.83
N THR A 413 -12.19 12.32 -14.04
CA THR A 413 -13.33 11.39 -13.88
C THR A 413 -14.17 11.72 -12.65
N GLU A 414 -15.48 11.47 -12.71
CA GLU A 414 -16.35 11.56 -11.52
C GLU A 414 -15.95 10.52 -10.45
N GLU A 415 -15.32 9.41 -10.82
CA GLU A 415 -14.74 8.43 -9.88
C GLU A 415 -13.61 9.04 -9.05
N LEU A 416 -12.67 9.77 -9.69
CA LEU A 416 -11.63 10.51 -8.98
C LEU A 416 -12.23 11.63 -8.11
N LYS A 417 -13.20 12.38 -8.65
CA LYS A 417 -13.85 13.46 -7.91
C LYS A 417 -14.53 12.95 -6.63
N LYS A 418 -15.32 11.87 -6.73
CA LYS A 418 -15.92 11.20 -5.57
C LYS A 418 -14.87 10.72 -4.56
N LEU A 419 -13.79 10.10 -5.07
CA LEU A 419 -12.68 9.64 -4.25
C LEU A 419 -12.08 10.79 -3.45
N LEU A 420 -11.84 11.95 -4.08
CA LEU A 420 -11.30 13.13 -3.41
C LEU A 420 -12.30 13.72 -2.40
N GLU A 421 -13.58 13.88 -2.76
CA GLU A 421 -14.65 14.33 -1.84
C GLU A 421 -14.74 13.46 -0.56
N TYR A 422 -14.46 12.15 -0.66
CA TYR A 422 -14.43 11.22 0.47
C TYR A 422 -13.24 11.42 1.44
N HIS A 423 -12.19 12.15 1.02
CA HIS A 423 -11.07 12.53 1.88
C HIS A 423 -11.33 13.82 2.69
N PHE A 424 -12.46 14.49 2.51
CA PHE A 424 -12.84 15.69 3.28
C PHE A 424 -14.01 15.39 4.21
N ILE A 425 -13.84 15.68 5.50
CA ILE A 425 -14.87 15.54 6.54
C ILE A 425 -15.23 16.95 7.04
N PRO A 426 -16.49 17.41 6.91
CA PRO A 426 -16.91 18.72 7.42
C PRO A 426 -16.84 18.78 8.96
N GLY A 427 -16.18 19.80 9.51
CA GLY A 427 -15.93 19.98 10.95
C GLY A 427 -14.53 19.53 11.40
N LYS A 428 -14.04 20.08 12.52
CA LYS A 428 -12.69 19.82 13.05
C LYS A 428 -12.66 18.66 14.06
N TYR A 429 -12.20 17.48 13.66
CA TYR A 429 -12.16 16.23 14.45
C TYR A 429 -10.77 15.88 14.99
N THR A 430 -10.31 16.61 16.01
CA THR A 430 -9.10 16.28 16.78
C THR A 430 -9.22 14.89 17.43
N PRO A 431 -8.12 14.16 17.73
CA PRO A 431 -8.19 12.76 18.22
C PRO A 431 -9.10 12.56 19.44
N LYS A 432 -9.13 13.52 20.37
CA LYS A 432 -10.01 13.53 21.56
C LYS A 432 -11.52 13.59 21.28
N LYS A 433 -11.94 13.79 20.03
CA LYS A 433 -13.34 13.73 19.56
C LYS A 433 -13.69 12.40 18.86
N LEU A 434 -12.69 11.55 18.62
CA LEU A 434 -12.84 10.28 17.89
C LEU A 434 -13.02 9.14 18.88
N ASN A 435 -13.90 8.19 18.54
CA ASN A 435 -14.16 6.97 19.30
C ASN A 435 -14.13 5.77 18.34
N ASP A 436 -13.85 4.58 18.84
CA ASP A 436 -13.88 3.37 18.02
C ASP A 436 -15.28 3.09 17.46
N GLY A 437 -15.35 2.66 16.20
CA GLY A 437 -16.60 2.39 15.49
C GLY A 437 -17.43 3.64 15.14
N MET A 438 -16.93 4.86 15.42
CA MET A 438 -17.60 6.11 15.06
C MET A 438 -17.75 6.23 13.54
N LEU A 439 -18.90 6.74 13.08
CA LEU A 439 -19.17 7.04 11.68
C LEU A 439 -19.17 8.57 11.49
N LEU A 440 -18.33 9.06 10.58
CA LEU A 440 -18.22 10.49 10.24
C LEU A 440 -18.82 10.74 8.85
N GLU A 441 -19.68 11.74 8.71
CA GLU A 441 -20.18 12.16 7.39
C GLU A 441 -19.06 12.86 6.60
N THR A 442 -18.88 12.48 5.33
CA THR A 442 -17.89 13.09 4.42
C THR A 442 -18.54 14.12 3.48
N ALA A 443 -17.72 14.87 2.75
CA ALA A 443 -18.20 15.80 1.72
C ALA A 443 -18.78 15.07 0.49
N LEU A 444 -18.40 13.81 0.25
CA LEU A 444 -18.95 12.96 -0.81
C LEU A 444 -20.45 12.72 -0.59
N LYS A 445 -21.27 13.09 -1.58
CA LYS A 445 -22.71 12.78 -1.61
C LYS A 445 -23.01 11.69 -2.62
N GLU A 446 -23.55 10.56 -2.16
CA GLU A 446 -23.78 9.41 -3.04
C GLU A 446 -25.21 9.32 -3.57
N LYS A 447 -25.34 8.99 -4.86
CA LYS A 447 -26.65 8.76 -5.47
C LYS A 447 -27.31 7.49 -4.92
N GLY A 448 -26.51 6.47 -4.59
CA GLY A 448 -27.00 5.26 -3.94
C GLY A 448 -27.51 5.50 -2.50
N LEU A 449 -27.11 6.62 -1.88
CA LEU A 449 -27.62 7.09 -0.60
C LEU A 449 -28.67 8.20 -0.74
N ASP A 450 -29.29 8.35 -1.92
CA ASP A 450 -30.34 9.38 -2.17
C ASP A 450 -29.81 10.80 -1.95
N TYR A 451 -28.57 11.03 -2.37
CA TYR A 451 -27.80 12.28 -2.24
C TYR A 451 -27.47 12.70 -0.80
N ALA A 452 -27.63 11.80 0.19
CA ALA A 452 -27.02 11.95 1.50
C ALA A 452 -25.48 11.81 1.43
N SER A 453 -24.79 12.34 2.45
CA SER A 453 -23.35 12.16 2.59
C SER A 453 -23.00 10.69 2.83
N GLN A 454 -21.94 10.21 2.17
CA GLN A 454 -21.34 8.92 2.49
C GLN A 454 -20.61 9.05 3.83
N VAL A 455 -20.72 8.01 4.67
CA VAL A 455 -20.05 7.95 5.96
C VAL A 455 -18.70 7.25 5.84
N LEU A 456 -17.79 7.56 6.76
CA LEU A 456 -16.46 6.99 6.87
C LEU A 456 -16.31 6.44 8.30
N GLN A 457 -15.95 5.16 8.43
CA GLN A 457 -15.72 4.53 9.73
C GLN A 457 -14.36 4.92 10.29
N VAL A 458 -14.34 5.25 11.58
CA VAL A 458 -13.15 5.45 12.40
C VAL A 458 -12.89 4.20 13.24
N GLU A 459 -11.62 3.82 13.33
CA GLU A 459 -11.13 2.74 14.20
C GLU A 459 -10.04 3.33 15.11
N THR A 460 -10.05 2.99 16.41
CA THR A 460 -9.06 3.49 17.38
C THR A 460 -8.65 2.40 18.38
N ASP A 461 -7.35 2.11 18.51
CA ASP A 461 -6.85 1.13 19.47
C ASP A 461 -7.19 1.54 20.93
N PRO A 462 -7.89 0.69 21.72
CA PRO A 462 -8.41 1.06 23.03
C PRO A 462 -7.40 0.97 24.19
N ASP A 463 -6.25 0.31 23.99
CA ASP A 463 -5.29 -0.04 25.06
C ASP A 463 -4.20 1.03 25.32
N VAL A 464 -4.32 2.24 24.78
CA VAL A 464 -3.34 3.33 25.02
C VAL A 464 -3.58 3.97 26.39
N LEU A 465 -2.75 3.57 27.36
CA LEU A 465 -2.65 4.18 28.70
C LEU A 465 -2.42 5.70 28.62
N GLU A 466 -3.02 6.46 29.55
CA GLU A 466 -2.84 7.91 29.64
C GLU A 466 -1.35 8.29 29.73
N GLY A 467 -0.86 9.08 28.76
CA GLY A 467 0.48 9.65 28.76
C GLY A 467 1.49 9.03 27.78
N VAL A 468 1.05 8.22 26.82
CA VAL A 468 1.88 7.74 25.69
C VAL A 468 1.42 8.39 24.37
N ASP A 469 2.30 8.39 23.36
CA ASP A 469 2.15 8.99 22.03
C ASP A 469 0.83 8.68 21.30
N PRO A 470 0.41 9.54 20.34
CA PRO A 470 -0.98 9.63 19.90
C PRO A 470 -1.58 8.33 19.33
N GLN A 471 -2.86 8.14 19.64
CA GLN A 471 -3.71 7.04 19.21
C GLN A 471 -3.48 6.68 17.73
N HIS A 472 -3.31 5.39 17.43
CA HIS A 472 -3.31 4.88 16.06
C HIS A 472 -4.72 4.91 15.47
N VAL A 473 -5.14 6.11 15.04
CA VAL A 473 -6.42 6.33 14.35
C VAL A 473 -6.35 5.70 12.95
N ARG A 474 -7.45 5.09 12.53
CA ARG A 474 -7.65 4.59 11.18
C ARG A 474 -8.97 5.13 10.63
N PHE A 475 -8.95 5.59 9.38
CA PHE A 475 -10.11 6.06 8.65
C PHE A 475 -10.34 5.13 7.46
N GLY A 476 -11.48 4.43 7.42
CA GLY A 476 -11.77 3.44 6.37
C GLY A 476 -10.69 2.34 6.25
N GLY A 477 -10.15 1.91 7.40
CA GLY A 477 -9.04 0.94 7.48
C GLY A 477 -7.66 1.48 7.07
N ALA A 478 -7.53 2.69 6.52
CA ALA A 478 -6.26 3.35 6.27
C ALA A 478 -5.75 4.04 7.54
N SER A 479 -4.50 3.79 7.94
CA SER A 479 -3.91 4.35 9.16
C SER A 479 -3.37 5.76 8.94
N THR A 480 -3.29 6.55 10.02
CA THR A 480 -2.59 7.83 10.01
C THR A 480 -1.07 7.66 10.08
N ILE A 481 -0.30 8.57 9.46
CA ILE A 481 1.17 8.63 9.52
C ILE A 481 1.62 9.86 10.31
N GLY A 482 2.26 9.64 11.46
CA GLY A 482 2.76 10.70 12.33
C GLY A 482 1.65 11.52 12.98
N GLU A 483 2.01 12.70 13.49
CA GLU A 483 1.06 13.62 14.12
C GLU A 483 0.17 14.33 13.10
N HIS A 484 -1.01 14.74 13.56
CA HIS A 484 -1.93 15.59 12.81
C HIS A 484 -1.48 17.06 12.85
N VAL A 485 -1.79 17.82 11.80
CA VAL A 485 -1.43 19.25 11.74
C VAL A 485 -2.69 20.11 11.82
N GLU A 486 -2.73 21.04 12.78
CA GLU A 486 -3.82 22.01 12.92
C GLU A 486 -3.40 23.39 12.42
N PHE A 487 -4.25 24.02 11.60
CA PHE A 487 -4.08 25.39 11.17
C PHE A 487 -5.45 26.07 11.00
N GLY A 488 -5.65 27.18 11.71
CA GLY A 488 -6.95 27.87 11.77
C GLY A 488 -8.11 26.90 12.05
N ASN A 489 -9.12 26.97 11.19
CA ASN A 489 -10.34 26.15 11.27
C ASN A 489 -10.16 24.72 10.71
N SER A 490 -9.00 24.41 10.12
CA SER A 490 -8.74 23.13 9.46
C SER A 490 -7.81 22.20 10.27
N LEU A 491 -7.83 20.93 9.91
CA LEU A 491 -7.06 19.84 10.51
C LEU A 491 -6.65 18.86 9.41
N VAL A 492 -5.37 18.46 9.36
CA VAL A 492 -4.84 17.48 8.41
C VAL A 492 -4.35 16.23 9.13
N TYR A 493 -4.84 15.07 8.71
CA TYR A 493 -4.22 13.78 9.00
C TYR A 493 -3.52 13.25 7.75
N PHE A 494 -2.28 12.76 7.88
CA PHE A 494 -1.60 12.12 6.77
C PHE A 494 -2.02 10.66 6.64
N MET A 495 -2.42 10.21 5.45
CA MET A 495 -2.94 8.85 5.27
C MET A 495 -1.88 7.89 4.72
N SER A 496 -1.82 6.66 5.26
CA SER A 496 -0.86 5.63 4.85
C SER A 496 -1.11 5.04 3.45
N ARG A 497 -2.27 5.34 2.88
CA ARG A 497 -2.74 5.04 1.52
C ARG A 497 -3.90 5.97 1.20
N PRO A 498 -4.23 6.22 -0.08
CA PRO A 498 -5.52 6.79 -0.44
C PRO A 498 -6.67 5.94 0.15
N LEU A 499 -7.78 6.58 0.51
CA LEU A 499 -8.99 5.89 0.94
C LEU A 499 -9.57 5.03 -0.20
N GLU A 500 -10.33 4.00 0.13
CA GLU A 500 -11.07 3.17 -0.83
C GLU A 500 -12.55 3.55 -0.76
N LEU A 501 -13.17 3.85 -1.92
CA LEU A 501 -14.61 4.14 -1.99
C LEU A 501 -15.43 2.87 -1.69
N PRO A 502 -16.50 2.94 -0.88
CA PRO A 502 -17.40 1.81 -0.66
C PRO A 502 -18.04 1.30 -1.96
N SER A 503 -17.79 0.04 -2.31
CA SER A 503 -18.31 -0.63 -3.52
C SER A 503 -19.80 -0.99 -3.41
N ASP A 504 -20.37 -1.55 -4.50
CA ASP A 504 -21.74 -2.09 -4.45
C ASP A 504 -21.86 -3.27 -3.45
N PRO A 505 -23.04 -3.55 -2.89
CA PRO A 505 -23.20 -4.56 -1.85
C PRO A 505 -22.73 -5.98 -2.21
N LEU A 506 -22.75 -6.35 -3.49
CA LEU A 506 -22.29 -7.67 -3.92
C LEU A 506 -20.76 -7.70 -4.03
N GLN A 507 -20.14 -6.63 -4.55
CA GLN A 507 -18.69 -6.49 -4.55
C GLN A 507 -18.10 -6.41 -3.13
N THR A 508 -18.72 -5.65 -2.21
CA THR A 508 -18.27 -5.57 -0.82
C THR A 508 -18.39 -6.90 -0.08
N ALA A 509 -19.41 -7.72 -0.40
CA ALA A 509 -19.59 -9.04 0.21
C ALA A 509 -18.71 -10.15 -0.42
N LEU A 510 -18.33 -10.04 -1.70
CA LEU A 510 -17.61 -11.09 -2.45
C LEU A 510 -16.32 -11.63 -1.80
N PRO A 511 -15.46 -10.82 -1.16
CA PRO A 511 -14.27 -11.32 -0.44
C PRO A 511 -14.59 -12.21 0.76
N SER A 512 -15.80 -12.08 1.34
CA SER A 512 -16.20 -12.79 2.55
C SER A 512 -16.69 -14.20 2.22
N LEU A 513 -15.76 -15.17 2.25
CA LEU A 513 -16.05 -16.59 1.96
C LEU A 513 -17.24 -17.14 2.77
N ASP A 514 -17.44 -16.68 3.99
CA ASP A 514 -18.56 -17.07 4.86
C ASP A 514 -19.95 -16.62 4.39
N LEU A 515 -20.03 -15.72 3.42
CA LEU A 515 -21.28 -15.22 2.83
C LEU A 515 -21.57 -15.79 1.43
N SER A 516 -20.62 -16.57 0.88
CA SER A 516 -20.64 -17.04 -0.51
C SER A 516 -21.87 -17.85 -0.92
N SER A 517 -22.50 -18.58 0.00
CA SER A 517 -23.74 -19.34 -0.28
C SER A 517 -24.93 -18.41 -0.56
N PHE A 518 -25.04 -17.29 0.16
CA PHE A 518 -26.10 -16.31 -0.08
C PHE A 518 -25.83 -15.51 -1.36
N LEU A 519 -24.58 -15.17 -1.65
CA LEU A 519 -24.20 -14.55 -2.92
C LEU A 519 -24.47 -15.47 -4.11
N ALA A 520 -24.14 -16.76 -4.01
CA ALA A 520 -24.48 -17.76 -5.03
C ALA A 520 -26.00 -17.90 -5.24
N ALA A 521 -26.80 -17.75 -4.17
CA ALA A 521 -28.25 -17.69 -4.26
C ALA A 521 -28.74 -16.39 -4.94
N ILE A 522 -28.13 -15.24 -4.67
CA ILE A 522 -28.44 -14.00 -5.42
C ILE A 522 -28.12 -14.16 -6.91
N PHE A 523 -26.94 -14.69 -7.25
CA PHE A 523 -26.52 -14.88 -8.64
C PHE A 523 -27.26 -16.00 -9.39
N SER A 524 -28.04 -16.85 -8.72
CA SER A 524 -28.99 -17.77 -9.39
C SER A 524 -30.37 -17.14 -9.67
N THR A 525 -30.63 -15.96 -9.10
CA THR A 525 -31.87 -15.18 -9.32
C THR A 525 -31.72 -14.07 -10.37
N SER A 526 -32.82 -13.39 -10.66
CA SER A 526 -32.84 -12.19 -11.53
C SER A 526 -32.31 -10.93 -10.83
N LEU A 527 -32.13 -10.97 -9.51
CA LEU A 527 -32.05 -9.76 -8.67
C LEU A 527 -30.67 -9.09 -8.64
N ALA A 528 -29.61 -9.79 -9.08
CA ALA A 528 -28.22 -9.37 -8.87
C ALA A 528 -27.90 -7.95 -9.41
N ASP A 529 -28.46 -7.53 -10.55
CA ASP A 529 -28.18 -6.21 -11.11
C ASP A 529 -29.10 -5.11 -10.56
N ALA A 530 -30.34 -5.46 -10.16
CA ALA A 530 -31.24 -4.53 -9.47
C ALA A 530 -30.68 -4.17 -8.08
N ILE A 531 -30.22 -5.17 -7.33
CA ILE A 531 -29.63 -5.03 -5.99
C ILE A 531 -28.47 -4.04 -5.95
N LYS A 532 -27.56 -4.07 -6.94
CA LYS A 532 -26.37 -3.19 -6.99
C LYS A 532 -26.72 -1.69 -7.04
N THR A 533 -27.91 -1.35 -7.55
CA THR A 533 -28.32 0.03 -7.84
C THR A 533 -29.52 0.49 -7.01
N GLN A 534 -30.13 -0.40 -6.22
CA GLN A 534 -31.24 -0.08 -5.34
C GLN A 534 -30.75 0.85 -4.20
N PRO A 535 -31.25 2.09 -4.12
CA PRO A 535 -30.74 3.06 -3.15
C PRO A 535 -31.23 2.78 -1.72
N ARG A 536 -30.48 3.29 -0.75
CA ARG A 536 -30.80 3.33 0.69
C ARG A 536 -31.09 1.96 1.34
N THR A 537 -30.33 0.91 1.03
CA THR A 537 -30.61 -0.45 1.54
C THR A 537 -29.78 -0.84 2.76
N THR A 538 -30.35 -1.68 3.64
CA THR A 538 -29.57 -2.43 4.64
C THR A 538 -29.63 -3.91 4.30
N PHE A 539 -28.48 -4.52 4.02
CA PHE A 539 -28.35 -5.93 3.64
C PHE A 539 -28.11 -6.81 4.87
N LEU A 540 -28.98 -7.77 5.13
CA LEU A 540 -28.89 -8.70 6.28
C LEU A 540 -28.42 -10.07 5.77
N ILE A 541 -27.11 -10.26 5.58
CA ILE A 541 -26.58 -11.43 4.86
C ILE A 541 -26.36 -12.63 5.81
N PRO A 542 -27.02 -13.78 5.58
CA PRO A 542 -26.83 -14.98 6.39
C PRO A 542 -25.53 -15.72 6.03
N HIS A 543 -24.84 -16.22 7.06
CA HIS A 543 -23.66 -17.07 6.88
C HIS A 543 -23.96 -18.39 6.14
N ASN A 544 -22.96 -18.98 5.47
CA ASN A 544 -23.02 -20.28 4.79
C ASN A 544 -23.69 -21.41 5.59
N ASN A 545 -23.51 -21.44 6.92
CA ASN A 545 -24.07 -22.47 7.78
C ASN A 545 -25.59 -22.30 8.04
N ALA A 546 -26.18 -21.13 7.75
CA ALA A 546 -27.62 -20.90 7.78
C ALA A 546 -28.36 -21.84 6.82
N PHE A 547 -27.87 -22.01 5.59
CA PHE A 547 -28.45 -22.94 4.60
C PHE A 547 -28.43 -24.40 5.07
N LYS A 548 -27.53 -24.77 5.99
CA LYS A 548 -27.49 -26.10 6.61
C LYS A 548 -28.46 -26.18 7.79
N ARG A 549 -28.53 -25.15 8.63
CA ARG A 549 -29.44 -25.04 9.79
C ARG A 549 -30.90 -24.84 9.41
N LEU A 550 -31.21 -24.34 8.22
CA LEU A 550 -32.57 -24.26 7.69
C LEU A 550 -33.15 -25.66 7.35
N GLY A 551 -32.28 -26.67 7.23
CA GLY A 551 -32.60 -28.00 6.75
C GLY A 551 -32.32 -28.14 5.25
N MET A 552 -31.55 -29.16 4.87
CA MET A 552 -31.09 -29.31 3.49
C MET A 552 -32.25 -29.40 2.49
N LEU A 553 -33.39 -30.00 2.86
CA LEU A 553 -34.56 -30.10 1.97
C LEU A 553 -35.22 -28.73 1.70
N VAL A 554 -35.08 -27.77 2.61
CA VAL A 554 -35.55 -26.39 2.39
C VAL A 554 -34.61 -25.67 1.44
N SER A 555 -33.30 -25.80 1.64
CA SER A 555 -32.27 -25.22 0.77
C SER A 555 -32.29 -25.82 -0.63
N ASP A 556 -32.40 -27.15 -0.76
CA ASP A 556 -32.59 -27.85 -2.03
C ASP A 556 -33.90 -27.44 -2.73
N HIS A 557 -34.97 -27.16 -1.97
CA HIS A 557 -36.20 -26.63 -2.54
C HIS A 557 -36.02 -25.20 -3.08
N LEU A 558 -35.43 -24.29 -2.30
CA LEU A 558 -35.23 -22.89 -2.69
C LEU A 558 -34.25 -22.75 -3.86
N LEU A 559 -33.19 -23.56 -3.90
CA LEU A 559 -32.20 -23.57 -4.99
C LEU A 559 -32.67 -24.34 -6.24
N ALA A 560 -33.80 -25.04 -6.19
CA ALA A 560 -34.37 -25.70 -7.36
C ALA A 560 -34.95 -24.67 -8.36
N ALA A 561 -34.69 -24.88 -9.65
CA ALA A 561 -35.15 -24.00 -10.73
C ALA A 561 -36.69 -23.82 -10.78
N SER A 562 -37.46 -24.74 -10.21
CA SER A 562 -38.93 -24.63 -10.09
C SER A 562 -39.40 -23.62 -9.03
N SER A 563 -38.50 -23.12 -8.18
CA SER A 563 -38.81 -22.39 -6.96
C SER A 563 -38.17 -20.99 -6.93
N LYS A 564 -37.71 -20.51 -8.10
CA LYS A 564 -36.97 -19.24 -8.24
C LYS A 564 -37.72 -18.05 -7.63
N SER A 565 -39.05 -18.00 -7.79
CA SER A 565 -39.92 -16.99 -7.16
C SER A 565 -39.82 -16.97 -5.64
N ASP A 566 -39.71 -18.15 -5.02
CA ASP A 566 -39.70 -18.29 -3.57
C ASP A 566 -38.33 -17.84 -3.04
N LEU A 567 -37.25 -18.18 -3.75
CA LEU A 567 -35.90 -17.70 -3.45
C LEU A 567 -35.78 -16.18 -3.64
N GLU A 568 -36.35 -15.62 -4.71
CA GLU A 568 -36.37 -14.16 -4.96
C GLU A 568 -37.11 -13.42 -3.82
N ASN A 569 -38.22 -13.97 -3.31
CA ASN A 569 -38.89 -13.43 -2.12
C ASN A 569 -38.04 -13.56 -0.85
N VAL A 570 -37.37 -14.70 -0.61
CA VAL A 570 -36.44 -14.86 0.54
C VAL A 570 -35.33 -13.80 0.48
N ILE A 571 -34.69 -13.61 -0.68
CA ILE A 571 -33.60 -12.62 -0.83
C ILE A 571 -34.09 -11.21 -0.56
N LEU A 572 -35.22 -10.78 -1.15
CA LEU A 572 -35.76 -9.44 -0.93
C LEU A 572 -36.20 -9.19 0.53
N HIS A 573 -36.49 -10.25 1.30
CA HIS A 573 -36.81 -10.16 2.73
C HIS A 573 -35.58 -9.98 3.63
N HIS A 574 -34.37 -10.23 3.11
CA HIS A 574 -33.11 -9.95 3.80
C HIS A 574 -32.56 -8.55 3.50
N ILE A 575 -33.36 -7.68 2.86
CA ILE A 575 -32.93 -6.32 2.49
C ILE A 575 -33.96 -5.33 3.04
N LEU A 576 -33.54 -4.48 3.97
CA LEU A 576 -34.38 -3.39 4.49
C LEU A 576 -34.45 -2.24 3.47
N ASP A 577 -35.59 -1.54 3.46
CA ASP A 577 -35.87 -0.39 2.59
C ASP A 577 -35.16 0.93 2.98
N SER A 578 -34.40 0.89 4.08
CA SER A 578 -33.74 2.04 4.68
C SER A 578 -32.35 1.67 5.18
N VAL A 579 -31.38 2.58 5.06
CA VAL A 579 -30.05 2.46 5.68
C VAL A 579 -30.19 2.59 7.19
N ARG A 580 -29.69 1.60 7.93
CA ARG A 580 -29.69 1.58 9.39
C ARG A 580 -28.30 1.16 9.84
N TYR A 581 -27.54 2.08 10.42
CA TYR A 581 -26.23 1.74 10.99
C TYR A 581 -26.41 1.10 12.37
N THR A 582 -25.36 0.46 12.88
CA THR A 582 -25.36 -0.24 14.18
C THR A 582 -25.95 0.59 15.32
N SER A 583 -25.61 1.88 15.42
CA SER A 583 -26.18 2.79 16.42
C SER A 583 -27.69 2.93 16.30
N ASN A 584 -28.24 3.10 15.08
CA ASN A 584 -29.67 3.22 14.85
C ASN A 584 -30.47 1.92 15.11
N LEU A 585 -29.79 0.79 15.25
CA LEU A 585 -30.39 -0.51 15.59
C LEU A 585 -30.38 -0.78 17.10
N PHE A 586 -29.52 -0.09 17.86
CA PHE A 586 -29.54 -0.07 19.33
C PHE A 586 -30.42 1.07 19.88
N ASP A 587 -30.36 2.27 19.27
CA ASP A 587 -31.06 3.47 19.69
C ASP A 587 -32.29 3.76 18.81
N GLY A 588 -33.45 3.25 19.22
CA GLY A 588 -34.70 3.52 18.50
C GLY A 588 -35.97 3.00 19.17
N SER A 589 -37.09 3.67 18.90
CA SER A 589 -38.44 3.21 19.28
C SER A 589 -39.05 2.25 18.25
N GLN A 590 -38.56 2.24 17.00
CA GLN A 590 -38.98 1.31 15.96
C GLN A 590 -38.31 -0.06 16.17
N ARG A 591 -39.07 -1.03 16.68
CA ARG A 591 -38.67 -2.45 16.70
C ARG A 591 -38.94 -3.19 15.37
N THR A 592 -39.55 -2.54 14.38
CA THR A 592 -40.03 -3.19 13.15
C THR A 592 -39.60 -2.39 11.93
N TYR A 593 -39.06 -3.08 10.93
CA TYR A 593 -38.45 -2.51 9.73
C TYR A 593 -39.01 -3.18 8.48
N ALA A 594 -39.37 -2.38 7.48
CA ALA A 594 -39.89 -2.89 6.21
C ALA A 594 -38.75 -3.43 5.32
N THR A 595 -39.07 -4.46 4.54
CA THR A 595 -38.13 -5.08 3.58
C THR A 595 -38.55 -4.82 2.14
N LEU A 596 -37.61 -4.93 1.20
CA LEU A 596 -37.89 -4.77 -0.24
C LEU A 596 -38.90 -5.80 -0.79
N GLN A 597 -39.17 -6.88 -0.03
CA GLN A 597 -40.22 -7.85 -0.34
C GLN A 597 -41.63 -7.31 -0.06
N GLY A 598 -41.77 -6.23 0.69
CA GLY A 598 -43.06 -5.67 1.13
C GLY A 598 -43.63 -6.32 2.40
N SER A 599 -42.78 -7.00 3.20
CA SER A 599 -43.12 -7.46 4.55
C SER A 599 -42.04 -7.10 5.56
N ASP A 600 -42.34 -7.23 6.86
CA ASP A 600 -41.50 -6.64 7.92
C ASP A 600 -40.59 -7.66 8.62
N VAL A 601 -39.46 -7.16 9.14
CA VAL A 601 -38.59 -7.86 10.10
C VAL A 601 -38.65 -7.13 11.45
N GLN A 602 -38.82 -7.88 12.53
CA GLN A 602 -38.87 -7.34 13.89
C GLN A 602 -37.57 -7.63 14.65
N LEU A 603 -36.97 -6.59 15.24
CA LEU A 603 -35.86 -6.67 16.18
C LEU A 603 -36.37 -6.81 17.62
N ASP A 604 -35.75 -7.70 18.39
CA ASP A 604 -35.95 -7.82 19.83
C ASP A 604 -34.58 -7.90 20.53
N ARG A 605 -34.23 -6.86 21.31
CA ARG A 605 -32.98 -6.79 22.09
C ARG A 605 -33.15 -7.57 23.40
N GLN A 606 -32.26 -8.52 23.64
CA GLN A 606 -32.20 -9.29 24.88
C GLN A 606 -31.29 -8.59 25.91
N ASP A 607 -31.41 -8.96 27.19
CA ASP A 607 -30.65 -8.37 28.31
C ASP A 607 -29.13 -8.55 28.20
N ASN A 608 -28.68 -9.52 27.40
CA ASN A 608 -27.27 -9.79 27.09
C ASN A 608 -26.75 -9.02 25.85
N GLU A 609 -27.42 -7.94 25.50
CA GLU A 609 -27.17 -7.07 24.33
C GLU A 609 -27.31 -7.72 22.94
N THR A 610 -27.66 -9.00 22.86
CA THR A 610 -27.91 -9.65 21.57
C THR A 610 -29.21 -9.15 20.94
N ILE A 611 -29.18 -8.94 19.62
CA ILE A 611 -30.35 -8.57 18.83
C ILE A 611 -30.86 -9.82 18.11
N LEU A 612 -32.11 -10.20 18.38
CA LEU A 612 -32.80 -11.28 17.69
C LEU A 612 -33.78 -10.72 16.65
N LEU A 613 -33.66 -11.18 15.42
CA LEU A 613 -34.56 -10.90 14.31
C LEU A 613 -35.66 -11.95 14.25
N THR A 614 -36.90 -11.50 14.06
CA THR A 614 -38.07 -12.36 13.80
C THR A 614 -38.70 -11.97 12.46
N ALA A 615 -38.96 -12.97 11.61
CA ALA A 615 -39.47 -12.79 10.26
C ALA A 615 -41.00 -12.65 10.20
N SER A 616 -41.54 -12.18 9.07
CA SER A 616 -43.00 -12.07 8.86
C SER A 616 -43.72 -13.43 8.69
N GLY A 617 -42.96 -14.50 8.43
CA GLY A 617 -43.42 -15.87 8.18
C GLY A 617 -42.55 -16.93 8.88
N GLY A 618 -42.29 -18.06 8.21
CA GLY A 618 -41.56 -19.19 8.79
C GLY A 618 -42.42 -20.05 9.73
N TRP A 619 -41.89 -20.38 10.90
CA TRP A 619 -42.56 -21.18 11.95
C TRP A 619 -42.43 -20.54 13.34
N ALA A 620 -43.34 -20.91 14.25
CA ALA A 620 -43.24 -20.48 15.65
C ALA A 620 -41.88 -20.85 16.26
N GLY A 621 -41.22 -19.86 16.89
CA GLY A 621 -39.87 -19.97 17.44
C GLY A 621 -38.73 -19.68 16.46
N MET A 622 -39.01 -19.43 15.16
CA MET A 622 -37.98 -19.07 14.19
C MET A 622 -37.41 -17.68 14.49
N ARG A 623 -36.11 -17.60 14.77
CA ARG A 623 -35.36 -16.37 15.07
C ARG A 623 -33.97 -16.45 14.43
N SER A 624 -33.38 -15.30 14.13
CA SER A 624 -32.02 -15.17 13.58
C SER A 624 -31.25 -14.12 14.36
N ALA A 625 -30.04 -14.41 14.84
CA ALA A 625 -29.26 -13.45 15.60
C ALA A 625 -28.53 -12.48 14.67
N LEU A 626 -28.71 -11.17 14.88
CA LEU A 626 -27.99 -10.12 14.15
C LEU A 626 -26.58 -9.94 14.73
N ARG A 627 -25.59 -9.89 13.86
CA ARG A 627 -24.21 -9.50 14.15
C ARG A 627 -23.99 -8.08 13.62
N PRO A 628 -24.09 -7.04 14.47
CA PRO A 628 -23.91 -5.67 14.02
C PRO A 628 -22.47 -5.44 13.56
N ARG A 629 -22.33 -4.94 12.33
CA ARG A 629 -21.04 -4.65 11.69
C ARG A 629 -21.28 -3.59 10.62
N ASN A 630 -20.65 -2.41 10.70
CA ASN A 630 -20.91 -1.32 9.75
C ASN A 630 -20.17 -1.52 8.40
N THR A 631 -20.40 -2.63 7.70
CA THR A 631 -19.76 -2.90 6.41
C THR A 631 -20.39 -2.01 5.33
N LEU A 632 -19.76 -0.86 5.06
CA LEU A 632 -20.28 0.21 4.21
C LEU A 632 -20.34 -0.17 2.72
N THR A 633 -21.31 0.39 1.99
CA THR A 633 -21.48 0.21 0.54
C THR A 633 -21.88 1.52 -0.15
N SER A 634 -21.85 1.56 -1.48
CA SER A 634 -22.31 2.72 -2.26
C SER A 634 -23.82 2.99 -2.16
N THR A 635 -24.62 2.05 -1.64
CA THR A 635 -26.08 2.14 -1.51
C THR A 635 -26.60 2.01 -0.07
N GLY A 636 -25.71 1.83 0.92
CA GLY A 636 -26.08 1.69 2.33
C GLY A 636 -25.06 0.87 3.12
N VAL A 637 -25.53 -0.19 3.80
CA VAL A 637 -24.70 -0.97 4.74
C VAL A 637 -25.08 -2.46 4.73
N ILE A 638 -24.10 -3.32 4.99
CA ILE A 638 -24.26 -4.78 5.17
C ILE A 638 -24.07 -5.12 6.65
N HIS A 639 -24.97 -5.94 7.20
CA HIS A 639 -24.81 -6.63 8.47
C HIS A 639 -24.90 -8.15 8.25
N GLU A 640 -24.37 -8.92 9.19
CA GLU A 640 -24.33 -10.38 9.12
C GLU A 640 -25.42 -10.97 10.03
N VAL A 641 -26.08 -12.05 9.61
CA VAL A 641 -27.11 -12.73 10.43
C VAL A 641 -26.83 -14.22 10.57
N SER A 642 -27.29 -14.82 11.67
CA SER A 642 -27.04 -16.24 11.93
C SER A 642 -27.77 -17.14 10.95
N ASP A 643 -29.04 -16.87 10.67
CA ASP A 643 -29.96 -17.80 10.00
C ASP A 643 -30.91 -17.12 9.01
N ILE A 644 -31.40 -17.89 8.03
CA ILE A 644 -32.23 -17.41 6.90
C ILE A 644 -33.65 -17.13 7.37
N MET A 645 -34.14 -15.91 7.13
CA MET A 645 -35.51 -15.48 7.42
C MET A 645 -36.48 -15.83 6.29
N ILE A 646 -37.60 -16.48 6.60
CA ILE A 646 -38.63 -16.85 5.61
C ILE A 646 -39.80 -15.84 5.67
N PRO A 647 -40.09 -15.09 4.59
CA PRO A 647 -41.26 -14.21 4.53
C PRO A 647 -42.56 -15.00 4.40
N ARG A 648 -43.67 -14.40 4.84
CA ARG A 648 -45.02 -15.03 4.78
C ARG A 648 -45.48 -15.45 3.38
N SER A 649 -44.93 -14.84 2.33
CA SER A 649 -45.20 -15.17 0.93
C SER A 649 -44.67 -16.56 0.51
N VAL A 650 -43.67 -17.10 1.21
CA VAL A 650 -43.00 -18.36 0.87
C VAL A 650 -43.62 -19.52 1.64
N ASN A 651 -44.60 -20.17 1.01
CA ASN A 651 -45.28 -21.34 1.56
C ASN A 651 -44.49 -22.63 1.27
N LEU A 652 -43.90 -23.23 2.31
CA LEU A 652 -43.24 -24.53 2.28
C LEU A 652 -44.18 -25.61 2.86
N ASN A 653 -44.84 -26.36 1.99
CA ASN A 653 -45.66 -27.51 2.37
C ASN A 653 -44.87 -28.84 2.29
N VAL A 654 -45.45 -29.90 2.84
CA VAL A 654 -44.83 -31.25 2.86
C VAL A 654 -44.57 -31.75 1.44
N ALA A 655 -45.47 -31.51 0.48
CA ALA A 655 -45.29 -31.90 -0.92
C ALA A 655 -44.03 -31.29 -1.57
N LYS A 656 -43.78 -29.99 -1.37
CA LYS A 656 -42.57 -29.29 -1.84
C LYS A 656 -41.30 -29.93 -1.27
N LEU A 657 -41.29 -30.23 0.02
CA LEU A 657 -40.14 -30.81 0.73
C LEU A 657 -39.89 -32.28 0.35
N MET A 658 -40.93 -33.11 0.17
CA MET A 658 -40.75 -34.50 -0.31
C MET A 658 -40.32 -34.56 -1.78
N LYS A 659 -40.72 -33.58 -2.60
CA LYS A 659 -40.21 -33.43 -3.98
C LYS A 659 -38.71 -33.09 -3.97
N ALA A 660 -38.25 -32.20 -3.10
CA ALA A 660 -36.82 -31.94 -2.89
C ALA A 660 -36.09 -33.19 -2.37
N ALA A 661 -36.73 -33.96 -1.48
CA ALA A 661 -36.22 -35.23 -0.95
C ALA A 661 -36.15 -36.38 -1.98
N LYS A 662 -36.53 -36.15 -3.25
CA LYS A 662 -36.62 -37.20 -4.30
C LYS A 662 -37.49 -38.38 -3.85
N GLY A 663 -38.66 -38.11 -3.26
CA GLY A 663 -39.62 -39.11 -2.80
C GLY A 663 -40.92 -39.10 -3.59
N THR A 664 -40.86 -38.98 -4.92
CA THR A 664 -42.06 -38.86 -5.78
C THR A 664 -42.96 -40.11 -5.75
N THR A 665 -42.37 -41.28 -5.51
CA THR A 665 -43.06 -42.54 -5.23
C THR A 665 -43.84 -42.44 -3.91
N MET A 666 -43.23 -41.87 -2.86
CA MET A 666 -43.87 -41.67 -1.56
C MET A 666 -45.01 -40.63 -1.60
N VAL A 667 -44.84 -39.54 -2.38
CA VAL A 667 -45.95 -38.60 -2.70
C VAL A 667 -47.13 -39.37 -3.31
N SER A 668 -46.85 -40.23 -4.30
CA SER A 668 -47.87 -41.01 -5.01
C SER A 668 -48.57 -42.02 -4.09
N MET A 669 -47.84 -42.65 -3.17
CA MET A 669 -48.38 -43.57 -2.16
C MET A 669 -49.27 -42.85 -1.15
N LEU A 670 -48.83 -41.70 -0.62
CA LEU A 670 -49.61 -40.87 0.31
C LEU A 670 -50.93 -40.38 -0.33
N SER A 671 -50.89 -39.93 -1.58
CA SER A 671 -52.08 -39.55 -2.34
C SER A 671 -53.00 -40.75 -2.58
N LYS A 672 -52.46 -41.91 -3.00
CA LYS A 672 -53.24 -43.13 -3.23
C LYS A 672 -53.89 -43.69 -1.96
N ALA A 673 -53.32 -43.42 -0.79
CA ALA A 673 -53.87 -43.75 0.53
C ALA A 673 -54.78 -42.64 1.13
N GLY A 674 -55.03 -41.54 0.41
CA GLY A 674 -55.95 -40.48 0.85
C GLY A 674 -55.38 -39.52 1.91
N PHE A 675 -54.06 -39.31 1.92
CA PHE A 675 -53.36 -38.39 2.82
C PHE A 675 -52.94 -37.07 2.15
N ASP A 676 -53.58 -36.66 1.05
CA ASP A 676 -53.28 -35.41 0.32
C ASP A 676 -53.41 -34.15 1.19
N TRP A 677 -54.20 -34.21 2.25
CA TRP A 677 -54.31 -33.16 3.26
C TRP A 677 -52.99 -32.95 4.03
N ILE A 678 -52.24 -34.02 4.33
CA ILE A 678 -50.89 -33.94 4.92
C ILE A 678 -49.90 -33.32 3.92
N LEU A 679 -49.97 -33.73 2.64
CA LEU A 679 -49.11 -33.19 1.58
C LEU A 679 -49.25 -31.67 1.43
N ASN A 680 -50.47 -31.16 1.56
CA ASN A 680 -50.80 -29.74 1.50
C ASN A 680 -50.68 -29.01 2.84
N GLY A 681 -50.64 -29.73 3.97
CA GLY A 681 -50.63 -29.19 5.32
C GLY A 681 -51.96 -28.54 5.74
N THR A 682 -53.08 -29.11 5.28
CA THR A 682 -54.46 -28.73 5.59
C THR A 682 -55.10 -29.72 6.58
N ALA A 683 -56.30 -29.41 7.08
CA ALA A 683 -57.11 -30.39 7.82
C ALA A 683 -57.54 -31.57 6.92
N PRO A 684 -57.82 -32.77 7.49
CA PRO A 684 -58.43 -33.88 6.75
C PRO A 684 -59.84 -33.51 6.25
N PRO A 685 -60.30 -34.08 5.12
CA PRO A 685 -61.63 -33.79 4.58
C PRO A 685 -62.76 -34.15 5.56
N GLU A 686 -63.76 -33.27 5.67
CA GLU A 686 -64.96 -33.52 6.47
C GLU A 686 -65.69 -34.79 6.00
N GLY A 687 -66.17 -35.60 6.94
CA GLY A 687 -66.78 -36.91 6.63
C GLY A 687 -65.82 -38.00 6.16
N SER A 688 -64.50 -37.79 6.22
CA SER A 688 -63.52 -38.86 6.01
C SER A 688 -63.20 -39.62 7.30
N LYS A 689 -62.82 -40.91 7.18
CA LYS A 689 -62.35 -41.73 8.32
C LYS A 689 -61.19 -41.09 9.10
N TRP A 690 -60.41 -40.21 8.47
CA TRP A 690 -59.33 -39.47 9.12
C TRP A 690 -59.82 -38.31 10.00
N ALA A 691 -60.92 -37.66 9.61
CA ALA A 691 -61.58 -36.63 10.42
C ALA A 691 -62.32 -37.27 11.60
N GLU A 692 -63.01 -38.39 11.39
CA GLU A 692 -63.66 -39.18 12.46
C GLU A 692 -62.65 -39.72 13.48
N ALA A 693 -61.46 -40.12 13.03
CA ALA A 693 -60.33 -40.51 13.89
C ALA A 693 -59.62 -39.33 14.60
N GLY A 694 -60.13 -38.09 14.48
CA GLY A 694 -59.62 -36.92 15.21
C GLY A 694 -58.27 -36.38 14.73
N LEU A 695 -57.78 -36.78 13.55
CA LEU A 695 -56.41 -36.52 13.09
C LEU A 695 -56.13 -35.05 12.66
N GLY A 696 -57.12 -34.16 12.77
CA GLY A 696 -57.05 -32.80 12.24
C GLY A 696 -56.30 -31.75 13.08
N GLY A 697 -55.82 -32.09 14.28
CA GLY A 697 -55.19 -31.13 15.21
C GLY A 697 -53.66 -31.04 15.13
N GLY A 698 -53.00 -31.92 14.39
CA GLY A 698 -51.54 -32.07 14.38
C GLY A 698 -50.85 -31.48 13.14
N GLY A 699 -49.65 -30.94 13.33
CA GLY A 699 -48.64 -30.94 12.27
C GLY A 699 -48.06 -32.34 12.09
N TRP A 700 -47.46 -32.63 10.94
CA TRP A 700 -47.04 -34.00 10.59
C TRP A 700 -45.60 -34.02 10.06
N THR A 701 -44.81 -34.98 10.53
CA THR A 701 -43.47 -35.25 10.01
C THR A 701 -43.49 -36.56 9.23
N VAL A 702 -43.13 -36.47 7.94
CA VAL A 702 -43.04 -37.65 7.07
C VAL A 702 -41.61 -38.16 7.02
N LEU A 703 -41.44 -39.44 7.37
CA LEU A 703 -40.23 -40.20 7.06
C LEU A 703 -40.28 -40.55 5.56
N CYS A 704 -39.54 -39.80 4.74
CA CYS A 704 -39.62 -39.86 3.28
C CYS A 704 -38.48 -40.69 2.70
N PRO A 705 -38.69 -41.98 2.34
CA PRO A 705 -37.72 -42.74 1.56
C PRO A 705 -37.49 -42.11 0.19
N THR A 706 -36.23 -42.15 -0.27
CA THR A 706 -35.90 -41.75 -1.64
C THR A 706 -36.48 -42.72 -2.68
N ASP A 707 -36.74 -42.25 -3.89
CA ASP A 707 -37.24 -43.05 -5.03
C ASP A 707 -36.31 -44.24 -5.35
N ASP A 708 -35.02 -44.09 -5.07
CA ASP A 708 -34.01 -45.15 -5.18
C ASP A 708 -34.22 -46.30 -4.17
N ALA A 709 -34.79 -46.04 -2.99
CA ALA A 709 -35.09 -47.06 -1.99
C ALA A 709 -36.17 -48.05 -2.46
N PHE A 710 -37.05 -47.63 -3.38
CA PHE A 710 -38.12 -48.48 -3.92
C PHE A 710 -37.64 -49.45 -5.01
N LYS A 711 -36.37 -49.39 -5.46
CA LYS A 711 -35.82 -50.25 -6.54
C LYS A 711 -35.94 -51.77 -6.33
N LYS A 712 -36.18 -52.23 -5.10
CA LYS A 712 -36.40 -53.65 -4.75
C LYS A 712 -37.85 -53.99 -4.38
N THR A 713 -38.77 -53.03 -4.50
CA THR A 713 -40.16 -53.12 -4.07
C THR A 713 -41.06 -53.30 -5.28
N ASN A 714 -42.03 -54.21 -5.23
CA ASN A 714 -43.02 -54.37 -6.30
C ASN A 714 -44.12 -53.28 -6.17
N ILE A 715 -43.80 -52.07 -6.61
CA ILE A 715 -44.67 -50.88 -6.49
C ILE A 715 -46.07 -51.14 -7.08
N THR A 716 -46.17 -51.84 -8.21
CA THR A 716 -47.45 -52.15 -8.87
C THR A 716 -48.36 -53.02 -8.01
N GLN A 717 -47.80 -53.99 -7.29
CA GLN A 717 -48.54 -54.84 -6.34
C GLN A 717 -48.92 -54.03 -5.09
N LEU A 718 -48.00 -53.22 -4.57
CA LEU A 718 -48.18 -52.41 -3.37
C LEU A 718 -49.25 -51.31 -3.55
N LEU A 719 -49.34 -50.70 -4.74
CA LEU A 719 -50.42 -49.74 -5.09
C LEU A 719 -51.77 -50.43 -5.40
N GLY A 720 -51.79 -51.76 -5.50
CA GLY A 720 -53.02 -52.56 -5.67
C GLY A 720 -53.62 -53.02 -4.34
N ASP A 721 -52.83 -53.10 -3.27
CA ASP A 721 -53.25 -53.48 -1.93
C ASP A 721 -53.40 -52.23 -1.04
N THR A 722 -54.64 -51.81 -0.81
CA THR A 722 -54.93 -50.60 -0.03
C THR A 722 -54.65 -50.74 1.46
N GLU A 723 -54.76 -51.94 2.04
CA GLU A 723 -54.47 -52.13 3.47
C GLU A 723 -52.95 -52.15 3.72
N ALA A 724 -52.19 -52.89 2.89
CA ALA A 724 -50.73 -52.86 2.96
C ALA A 724 -50.17 -51.46 2.69
N LEU A 725 -50.74 -50.73 1.73
CA LEU A 725 -50.39 -49.34 1.44
C LEU A 725 -50.63 -48.43 2.66
N GLU A 726 -51.82 -48.48 3.27
CA GLU A 726 -52.13 -47.66 4.45
C GLU A 726 -51.24 -48.00 5.65
N ARG A 727 -50.90 -49.27 5.87
CA ARG A 727 -50.01 -49.69 6.97
C ARG A 727 -48.56 -49.24 6.74
N ILE A 728 -48.05 -49.32 5.51
CA ILE A 728 -46.71 -48.84 5.16
C ILE A 728 -46.64 -47.31 5.24
N VAL A 729 -47.65 -46.60 4.73
CA VAL A 729 -47.73 -45.14 4.86
C VAL A 729 -47.83 -44.71 6.32
N GLY A 730 -48.67 -45.40 7.12
CA GLY A 730 -48.83 -45.12 8.55
C GLY A 730 -47.55 -45.27 9.36
N GLN A 731 -46.69 -46.24 9.02
CA GLN A 731 -45.36 -46.44 9.62
C GLN A 731 -44.37 -45.29 9.38
N HIS A 732 -44.64 -44.44 8.39
CA HIS A 732 -43.81 -43.28 8.02
C HIS A 732 -44.40 -41.93 8.43
N LEU A 733 -45.63 -41.90 8.96
CA LEU A 733 -46.31 -40.69 9.41
C LEU A 733 -46.18 -40.53 10.93
N VAL A 734 -45.40 -39.53 11.36
CA VAL A 734 -45.28 -39.14 12.77
C VAL A 734 -46.13 -37.88 13.03
N PRO A 735 -47.19 -37.96 13.87
CA PRO A 735 -47.91 -36.77 14.33
C PRO A 735 -47.03 -35.93 15.27
N TYR A 736 -47.12 -34.61 15.17
CA TYR A 736 -46.49 -33.71 16.12
C TYR A 736 -47.15 -33.84 17.51
N THR A 737 -46.41 -34.40 18.46
CA THR A 737 -46.75 -34.35 19.89
C THR A 737 -46.13 -33.10 20.53
N PRO A 738 -46.87 -32.31 21.31
CA PRO A 738 -46.27 -31.26 22.14
C PRO A 738 -45.47 -31.93 23.27
N SER A 739 -44.18 -31.61 23.38
CA SER A 739 -43.28 -32.17 24.41
C SER A 739 -43.67 -31.69 25.80
N SER A 740 -44.04 -32.64 26.67
CA SER A 740 -44.39 -32.36 28.07
C SER A 740 -43.14 -32.23 28.95
N GLY A 741 -42.55 -31.04 28.98
CA GLY A 741 -41.59 -30.63 30.01
C GLY A 741 -40.13 -31.04 29.78
N SER A 742 -39.40 -30.20 29.05
CA SER A 742 -37.99 -29.89 29.34
C SER A 742 -37.92 -28.39 29.70
N SER A 743 -37.12 -28.05 30.71
CA SER A 743 -37.10 -26.70 31.31
C SER A 743 -36.18 -25.73 30.58
N ASP A 744 -36.50 -24.44 30.63
CA ASP A 744 -35.74 -23.30 30.09
C ASP A 744 -34.35 -23.17 30.75
N THR A 745 -33.40 -24.02 30.34
CA THR A 745 -32.09 -24.18 31.01
C THR A 745 -30.89 -24.32 30.07
N PHE A 746 -31.07 -24.07 28.76
CA PHE A 746 -29.98 -23.86 27.81
C PHE A 746 -29.80 -22.36 27.53
N GLY A 747 -28.57 -21.92 27.23
CA GLY A 747 -28.27 -20.50 27.02
C GLY A 747 -28.95 -19.93 25.76
N PRO A 748 -29.30 -18.64 25.73
CA PRO A 748 -30.13 -18.05 24.66
C PRO A 748 -29.53 -18.12 23.23
N PHE A 749 -28.26 -18.48 23.08
CA PHE A 749 -27.63 -18.74 21.78
C PHE A 749 -27.81 -20.18 21.26
N GLU A 750 -27.97 -21.19 22.12
CA GLU A 750 -28.01 -22.59 21.67
C GLU A 750 -29.40 -23.00 21.14
N ASP A 751 -30.46 -22.43 21.73
CA ASP A 751 -31.85 -22.72 21.36
C ASP A 751 -32.20 -22.13 19.97
N THR A 752 -31.71 -20.92 19.67
CA THR A 752 -31.85 -20.30 18.33
C THR A 752 -31.18 -21.08 17.21
N LEU A 753 -30.20 -21.93 17.52
CA LEU A 753 -29.45 -22.70 16.52
C LEU A 753 -30.04 -24.09 16.21
N ASN A 754 -31.00 -24.58 17.03
CA ASN A 754 -31.57 -25.93 16.91
C ASN A 754 -33.09 -25.98 16.64
N ASN A 755 -33.81 -24.89 16.87
CA ASN A 755 -35.26 -24.71 16.64
C ASN A 755 -35.78 -25.15 15.24
N ASN A 756 -34.94 -25.25 14.21
CA ASN A 756 -35.34 -25.44 12.82
C ASN A 756 -35.69 -26.89 12.42
N ARG A 757 -35.42 -27.91 13.26
CA ARG A 757 -35.71 -29.33 12.93
C ARG A 757 -37.22 -29.64 12.96
N PRO A 758 -37.75 -30.55 12.12
CA PRO A 758 -39.17 -30.93 12.14
C PRO A 758 -39.57 -31.82 13.35
N LEU A 759 -38.60 -32.48 14.00
CA LEU A 759 -38.72 -33.22 15.27
C LEU A 759 -37.40 -33.10 16.06
N PRO A 760 -37.42 -33.10 17.41
CA PRO A 760 -36.21 -33.18 18.23
C PRO A 760 -35.59 -34.60 18.15
N MET A 761 -34.53 -34.75 17.35
CA MET A 761 -33.82 -36.02 17.15
C MET A 761 -32.83 -36.29 18.29
N GLU A 762 -33.36 -36.48 19.50
CA GLU A 762 -32.58 -36.83 20.69
C GLU A 762 -32.10 -38.29 20.67
N GLN A 763 -31.03 -38.58 21.41
CA GLN A 763 -30.49 -39.93 21.51
C GLN A 763 -31.48 -40.86 22.23
N LEU A 764 -31.95 -41.91 21.55
CA LEU A 764 -33.04 -42.82 21.97
C LEU A 764 -34.45 -42.18 21.94
N GLY A 765 -34.59 -40.98 21.36
CA GLY A 765 -35.88 -40.32 21.18
C GLY A 765 -36.86 -41.21 20.41
N THR A 766 -37.99 -41.54 21.06
CA THR A 766 -39.00 -42.46 20.54
C THR A 766 -40.26 -41.71 20.16
N TYR A 767 -40.79 -42.00 18.97
CA TYR A 767 -41.99 -41.38 18.42
C TYR A 767 -42.99 -42.44 17.99
N SER A 768 -44.22 -42.30 18.45
CA SER A 768 -45.33 -43.09 17.91
C SER A 768 -45.69 -42.61 16.51
N THR A 769 -45.99 -43.55 15.63
CA THR A 769 -46.45 -43.28 14.26
C THR A 769 -47.97 -43.45 14.18
N LEU A 770 -48.56 -43.16 13.02
CA LEU A 770 -49.97 -43.47 12.76
C LEU A 770 -50.26 -44.99 12.84
N LEU A 771 -49.25 -45.87 12.77
CA LEU A 771 -49.40 -47.31 12.97
C LEU A 771 -49.33 -47.75 14.46
N SER A 772 -48.79 -46.94 15.37
CA SER A 772 -48.64 -47.33 16.80
C SER A 772 -49.93 -47.78 17.49
N PRO A 773 -51.13 -47.22 17.22
CA PRO A 773 -52.38 -47.70 17.82
C PRO A 773 -52.80 -49.11 17.37
N SER A 774 -52.26 -49.63 16.25
CA SER A 774 -52.64 -50.92 15.66
C SER A 774 -51.48 -51.92 15.55
N SER A 775 -50.30 -51.58 16.06
CA SER A 775 -49.12 -52.45 16.06
C SER A 775 -48.19 -52.16 17.24
N ALA A 776 -47.81 -53.22 17.96
CA ALA A 776 -46.77 -53.18 19.00
C ALA A 776 -45.37 -52.79 18.46
N TYR A 777 -45.22 -52.78 17.13
CA TYR A 777 -44.03 -52.34 16.39
C TYR A 777 -44.29 -51.07 15.56
N GLY A 778 -45.34 -50.29 15.84
CA GLY A 778 -45.61 -49.05 15.12
C GLY A 778 -44.69 -47.88 15.51
N ASP A 779 -44.16 -47.87 16.73
CA ASP A 779 -43.24 -46.82 17.19
C ASP A 779 -41.89 -46.85 16.44
N VAL A 780 -41.34 -45.67 16.14
CA VAL A 780 -39.98 -45.50 15.64
C VAL A 780 -39.08 -44.86 16.71
N ALA A 781 -37.80 -45.24 16.71
CA ALA A 781 -36.78 -44.69 17.60
C ALA A 781 -35.60 -44.11 16.80
N PHE A 782 -35.14 -42.93 17.21
CA PHE A 782 -33.95 -42.29 16.67
C PHE A 782 -32.72 -42.63 17.51
N ARG A 783 -31.58 -42.84 16.83
CA ARG A 783 -30.28 -43.03 17.48
C ARG A 783 -29.19 -42.33 16.67
N GLU A 784 -28.32 -41.63 17.39
CA GLU A 784 -27.11 -41.03 16.83
C GLU A 784 -26.00 -42.07 16.61
N LEU A 785 -25.29 -41.93 15.49
CA LEU A 785 -24.20 -42.79 15.01
C LEU A 785 -22.82 -42.13 15.20
N ASP A 786 -22.76 -40.79 15.21
CA ASP A 786 -21.56 -39.99 15.46
C ASP A 786 -21.94 -38.57 15.88
N MET A 787 -21.46 -38.11 17.04
CA MET A 787 -21.64 -36.75 17.59
C MET A 787 -21.00 -35.61 16.76
N LYS A 788 -20.59 -35.89 15.52
CA LYS A 788 -19.86 -34.96 14.63
C LYS A 788 -20.58 -34.69 13.31
N SER A 789 -21.83 -35.14 13.14
CA SER A 789 -22.65 -34.80 11.96
C SER A 789 -24.14 -34.59 12.32
N PRO A 790 -24.77 -33.47 11.91
CA PRO A 790 -26.21 -33.24 12.14
C PRO A 790 -27.13 -34.14 11.28
N THR A 791 -26.56 -34.97 10.38
CA THR A 791 -27.27 -36.06 9.69
C THR A 791 -26.82 -37.44 10.17
N GLY A 792 -26.07 -37.50 11.28
CA GLY A 792 -25.57 -38.74 11.89
C GLY A 792 -26.64 -39.61 12.57
N TYR A 793 -27.91 -39.54 12.17
CA TYR A 793 -29.00 -40.28 12.81
C TYR A 793 -29.42 -41.50 11.99
N MET A 794 -29.73 -42.60 12.68
CA MET A 794 -30.58 -43.67 12.18
C MET A 794 -31.97 -43.55 12.81
N VAL A 795 -32.99 -43.93 12.05
CA VAL A 795 -34.35 -44.17 12.52
C VAL A 795 -34.68 -45.63 12.30
N GLY A 796 -35.24 -46.31 13.30
CA GLY A 796 -35.60 -47.73 13.20
C GLY A 796 -36.83 -48.08 14.00
N ILE A 797 -37.44 -49.21 13.65
CA ILE A 797 -38.65 -49.70 14.30
C ILE A 797 -38.31 -50.17 15.72
N LYS A 798 -39.04 -49.64 16.71
CA LYS A 798 -38.86 -49.96 18.12
C LYS A 798 -39.10 -51.46 18.34
N ASN A 799 -38.28 -52.08 19.18
CA ASN A 799 -38.32 -53.51 19.53
C ASN A 799 -38.04 -54.52 18.39
N ALA A 800 -37.86 -54.11 17.13
CA ALA A 800 -37.44 -55.00 16.05
C ALA A 800 -35.94 -55.38 16.22
N ARG A 801 -35.67 -56.65 16.56
CA ARG A 801 -34.30 -57.20 16.76
C ARG A 801 -34.12 -58.61 16.16
N GLY A 802 -34.93 -59.00 15.19
CA GLY A 802 -34.92 -60.36 14.62
C GLY A 802 -34.12 -60.49 13.32
N THR A 803 -32.96 -61.17 13.39
CA THR A 803 -32.16 -61.71 12.26
C THR A 803 -31.76 -60.77 11.11
N ASP A 804 -30.45 -60.68 10.84
CA ASP A 804 -29.83 -59.88 9.77
C ASP A 804 -29.99 -58.35 9.83
N GLY A 805 -31.09 -57.82 10.38
CA GLY A 805 -31.23 -56.41 10.80
C GLY A 805 -31.01 -55.38 9.69
N LYS A 806 -31.38 -55.70 8.45
CA LYS A 806 -31.12 -54.87 7.24
C LYS A 806 -32.35 -54.11 6.74
N ALA A 807 -33.55 -54.41 7.25
CA ALA A 807 -34.82 -53.85 6.78
C ALA A 807 -35.50 -52.91 7.81
N ASP A 808 -35.20 -53.10 9.09
CA ASP A 808 -35.96 -52.52 10.22
C ASP A 808 -35.46 -51.11 10.62
N TRP A 809 -34.47 -50.58 9.90
CA TRP A 809 -33.93 -49.24 10.10
C TRP A 809 -33.47 -48.61 8.78
N ALA A 810 -33.41 -47.28 8.79
CA ALA A 810 -32.90 -46.44 7.72
C ALA A 810 -31.99 -45.35 8.30
N ARG A 811 -31.05 -44.87 7.50
CA ARG A 811 -30.23 -43.70 7.80
C ARG A 811 -30.98 -42.43 7.41
N VAL A 812 -30.99 -41.44 8.30
CA VAL A 812 -31.45 -40.08 7.98
C VAL A 812 -30.44 -39.45 7.04
N MET A 813 -30.89 -39.08 5.84
CA MET A 813 -30.04 -38.44 4.82
C MET A 813 -30.08 -36.91 4.96
N SER A 814 -31.26 -36.35 5.18
CA SER A 814 -31.50 -34.92 5.34
C SER A 814 -32.88 -34.65 5.97
N TRP A 815 -33.23 -33.39 6.19
CA TRP A 815 -34.53 -32.97 6.71
C TRP A 815 -34.89 -31.55 6.27
N GLY A 816 -36.15 -31.16 6.47
CA GLY A 816 -36.67 -29.80 6.32
C GLY A 816 -37.98 -29.63 7.07
N ARG A 817 -38.21 -28.45 7.68
CA ARG A 817 -39.43 -28.12 8.42
C ARG A 817 -40.43 -27.40 7.51
N ALA A 818 -41.72 -27.71 7.68
CA ALA A 818 -42.79 -27.09 6.90
C ALA A 818 -43.29 -25.80 7.58
N THR A 819 -43.78 -24.84 6.78
CA THR A 819 -44.47 -23.63 7.27
C THR A 819 -45.98 -23.82 7.38
N THR A 820 -46.55 -24.79 6.64
CA THR A 820 -47.96 -25.20 6.75
C THR A 820 -48.26 -25.92 8.07
N GLY A 821 -49.54 -26.22 8.36
CA GLY A 821 -49.92 -26.92 9.60
C GLY A 821 -49.56 -26.18 10.89
N GLY A 822 -49.54 -24.83 10.84
CA GLY A 822 -49.07 -24.00 11.96
C GLY A 822 -47.55 -24.03 12.19
N GLY A 823 -46.77 -24.33 11.15
CA GLY A 823 -45.31 -24.44 11.23
C GLY A 823 -44.82 -25.67 12.01
N LYS A 824 -45.63 -26.73 12.08
CA LYS A 824 -45.36 -27.96 12.86
C LYS A 824 -45.14 -29.14 11.93
N GLY A 825 -44.06 -29.89 12.17
CA GLY A 825 -43.67 -31.04 11.35
C GLY A 825 -42.91 -30.67 10.07
N GLY A 826 -42.86 -31.59 9.11
CA GLY A 826 -42.08 -31.45 7.88
C GLY A 826 -41.69 -32.79 7.27
N VAL A 827 -40.44 -32.90 6.81
CA VAL A 827 -39.92 -34.09 6.12
C VAL A 827 -38.55 -34.47 6.67
N ILE A 828 -38.33 -35.77 6.87
CA ILE A 828 -37.03 -36.38 7.17
C ILE A 828 -36.75 -37.38 6.04
N GLN A 829 -35.75 -37.11 5.20
CA GLN A 829 -35.35 -37.99 4.10
C GLN A 829 -34.58 -39.20 4.65
N ILE A 830 -34.93 -40.41 4.19
CA ILE A 830 -34.28 -41.65 4.63
C ILE A 830 -33.81 -42.53 3.45
N ASP A 831 -32.77 -43.34 3.68
CA ASP A 831 -32.12 -44.15 2.64
C ASP A 831 -32.87 -45.45 2.29
N ARG A 832 -33.86 -45.86 3.11
CA ARG A 832 -34.64 -47.10 2.96
C ARG A 832 -36.10 -46.90 3.35
N LEU A 833 -36.98 -47.70 2.76
CA LEU A 833 -38.40 -47.83 3.16
C LEU A 833 -38.48 -48.69 4.43
N LEU A 834 -39.12 -48.19 5.49
CA LEU A 834 -39.36 -48.93 6.74
C LEU A 834 -40.60 -49.82 6.58
N TYR A 835 -40.40 -51.13 6.40
CA TYR A 835 -41.51 -52.07 6.35
C TYR A 835 -42.05 -52.34 7.76
N PRO A 836 -43.38 -52.28 8.00
CA PRO A 836 -43.98 -52.64 9.29
C PRO A 836 -43.52 -54.02 9.76
N TYR A 837 -42.88 -54.10 10.93
CA TYR A 837 -42.32 -55.35 11.42
C TYR A 837 -43.42 -56.35 11.80
N GLN A 838 -43.29 -57.58 11.31
CA GLN A 838 -44.08 -58.74 11.74
C GLN A 838 -43.13 -59.77 12.35
N PRO A 839 -43.36 -60.25 13.59
CA PRO A 839 -42.52 -61.27 14.18
C PRO A 839 -42.66 -62.59 13.41
N PRO A 840 -41.56 -63.35 13.19
CA PRO A 840 -41.68 -64.67 12.58
C PRO A 840 -42.46 -65.60 13.53
N TRP A 841 -43.40 -66.37 12.95
CA TRP A 841 -44.46 -67.14 13.63
C TRP A 841 -44.07 -67.93 14.90
N TRP A 842 -42.82 -68.42 15.00
CA TRP A 842 -42.34 -69.14 16.19
C TRP A 842 -42.25 -68.26 17.45
N ILE A 843 -42.06 -66.95 17.30
CA ILE A 843 -42.04 -65.97 18.40
C ILE A 843 -43.47 -65.60 18.85
N GLU A 844 -44.44 -65.68 17.94
CA GLU A 844 -45.83 -65.29 18.19
C GLU A 844 -46.64 -66.39 18.92
N TYR A 845 -46.20 -67.66 18.88
CA TYR A 845 -46.92 -68.81 19.45
C TYR A 845 -46.15 -69.69 20.47
N GLY A 846 -44.81 -69.80 20.40
CA GLY A 846 -43.89 -70.24 21.48
C GLY A 846 -43.93 -71.70 22.03
N ALA A 847 -42.74 -72.26 22.35
CA ALA A 847 -42.43 -73.41 23.26
C ALA A 847 -40.92 -73.81 23.16
N PRO A 848 -40.34 -74.72 23.98
CA PRO A 848 -40.23 -74.68 25.45
C PRO A 848 -38.79 -74.92 26.01
N SER A 849 -38.50 -74.30 27.17
CA SER A 849 -37.53 -74.67 28.24
C SER A 849 -36.18 -75.43 27.99
N ILE A 850 -35.08 -74.70 28.26
CA ILE A 850 -33.85 -75.08 29.04
C ILE A 850 -32.71 -75.91 28.36
N VAL A 851 -31.47 -75.63 28.81
CA VAL A 851 -30.13 -76.16 28.40
C VAL A 851 -29.63 -75.64 27.02
N GLY A 852 -28.37 -75.19 26.86
CA GLY A 852 -27.31 -74.91 27.83
C GLY A 852 -25.90 -74.99 27.23
N ALA A 853 -25.13 -73.90 27.34
CA ALA A 853 -23.66 -73.74 27.14
C ALA A 853 -22.92 -74.53 26.03
N ILE A 854 -22.24 -73.79 25.12
CA ILE A 854 -20.82 -74.01 24.76
C ILE A 854 -20.26 -72.81 23.98
N GLY A 855 -19.06 -72.36 24.39
CA GLY A 855 -17.97 -71.84 23.55
C GLY A 855 -18.21 -70.75 22.49
N SER A 856 -17.70 -69.56 22.76
CA SER A 856 -16.93 -68.77 21.78
C SER A 856 -15.85 -67.98 22.52
N SER A 857 -14.64 -67.93 21.98
CA SER A 857 -13.50 -67.23 22.59
C SER A 857 -13.61 -65.72 22.43
N GLU A 858 -13.24 -64.96 23.47
CA GLU A 858 -12.89 -63.56 23.30
C GLU A 858 -11.68 -63.42 22.36
N ALA A 859 -11.82 -62.61 21.33
CA ALA A 859 -10.73 -62.07 20.54
C ALA A 859 -10.80 -60.54 20.63
N PRO A 860 -9.68 -59.82 20.76
CA PRO A 860 -9.70 -58.39 21.07
C PRO A 860 -10.32 -57.59 19.92
N VAL A 861 -11.26 -56.70 20.27
CA VAL A 861 -11.77 -55.68 19.36
C VAL A 861 -10.64 -54.68 19.11
N ALA A 862 -10.25 -54.50 17.85
CA ALA A 862 -9.31 -53.46 17.47
C ALA A 862 -9.99 -52.08 17.53
N GLU A 863 -9.35 -51.10 18.16
CA GLU A 863 -9.81 -49.71 18.15
C GLU A 863 -9.55 -49.07 16.78
N GLU A 864 -10.58 -48.97 15.93
CA GLU A 864 -10.53 -48.05 14.78
C GLU A 864 -10.61 -46.60 15.27
N THR A 865 -9.45 -45.95 15.31
CA THR A 865 -9.28 -44.58 15.81
C THR A 865 -9.99 -43.57 14.90
N LYS A 866 -11.22 -43.15 15.25
CA LYS A 866 -12.01 -42.16 14.49
C LYS A 866 -11.41 -40.75 14.51
N ILE A 867 -10.51 -40.46 13.57
CA ILE A 867 -10.01 -39.11 13.29
C ILE A 867 -11.14 -38.24 12.73
N SER A 868 -11.29 -37.01 13.23
CA SER A 868 -12.37 -36.09 12.86
C SER A 868 -12.22 -35.55 11.44
N ALA A 869 -13.33 -35.24 10.78
CA ALA A 869 -13.32 -34.42 9.56
C ALA A 869 -12.69 -33.04 9.82
N LEU A 870 -12.86 -32.50 11.03
CA LEU A 870 -12.25 -31.23 11.45
C LEU A 870 -10.74 -31.37 11.66
N ASP A 871 -10.27 -32.51 12.17
CA ASP A 871 -8.83 -32.84 12.29
C ASP A 871 -8.19 -33.00 10.90
N ASN A 872 -8.94 -33.56 9.94
CA ASN A 872 -8.52 -33.67 8.54
C ASN A 872 -8.42 -32.29 7.86
N VAL A 873 -9.33 -31.35 8.17
CA VAL A 873 -9.24 -29.96 7.69
C VAL A 873 -8.09 -29.22 8.37
N LYS A 874 -7.92 -29.33 9.69
CA LYS A 874 -6.75 -28.79 10.42
C LYS A 874 -5.45 -29.40 9.87
N ALA A 875 -5.42 -30.69 9.54
CA ALA A 875 -4.27 -31.35 8.93
C ALA A 875 -4.00 -30.87 7.49
N PHE A 876 -5.04 -30.63 6.69
CA PHE A 876 -4.90 -30.08 5.33
C PHE A 876 -4.37 -28.64 5.33
N ILE A 877 -4.96 -27.77 6.17
CA ILE A 877 -4.50 -26.38 6.34
C ILE A 877 -3.06 -26.35 6.87
N ALA A 878 -2.76 -27.15 7.90
CA ALA A 878 -1.41 -27.26 8.44
C ALA A 878 -0.40 -27.81 7.42
N GLY A 879 -0.80 -28.77 6.59
CA GLY A 879 -0.01 -29.26 5.46
C GLY A 879 0.25 -28.17 4.41
N GLY A 880 -0.72 -27.29 4.15
CA GLY A 880 -0.56 -26.11 3.31
C GLY A 880 0.46 -25.11 3.89
N PHE A 881 0.36 -24.77 5.18
CA PHE A 881 1.32 -23.90 5.87
C PHE A 881 2.73 -24.52 5.94
N GLY A 882 2.83 -25.83 6.15
CA GLY A 882 4.09 -26.58 6.04
C GLY A 882 4.68 -26.49 4.62
N GLY A 883 3.86 -26.72 3.59
CA GLY A 883 4.26 -26.59 2.19
C GLY A 883 4.76 -25.18 1.83
N ALA A 884 4.05 -24.13 2.27
CA ALA A 884 4.47 -22.74 2.10
C ALA A 884 5.80 -22.47 2.82
N SER A 885 5.98 -22.94 4.05
CA SER A 885 7.21 -22.81 4.84
C SER A 885 8.40 -23.52 4.18
N ALA A 886 8.18 -24.70 3.62
CA ALA A 886 9.17 -25.49 2.87
C ALA A 886 9.59 -24.84 1.53
N VAL A 887 8.70 -24.04 0.93
CA VAL A 887 9.01 -23.21 -0.24
C VAL A 887 9.77 -21.96 0.19
N LEU A 888 9.32 -21.22 1.22
CA LEU A 888 9.99 -20.02 1.72
C LEU A 888 11.46 -20.30 2.10
N VAL A 889 11.72 -21.28 2.98
CA VAL A 889 13.09 -21.62 3.40
C VAL A 889 13.87 -22.34 2.29
N GLY A 890 13.18 -23.05 1.39
CA GLY A 890 13.81 -23.83 0.32
C GLY A 890 14.17 -23.04 -0.95
N HIS A 891 13.46 -21.96 -1.28
CA HIS A 891 13.55 -21.31 -2.58
C HIS A 891 14.89 -20.60 -2.87
N PRO A 892 15.61 -20.00 -1.90
CA PRO A 892 16.95 -19.47 -2.14
C PRO A 892 17.94 -20.55 -2.64
N PHE A 893 17.81 -21.79 -2.14
CA PHE A 893 18.57 -22.94 -2.63
C PHE A 893 18.08 -23.39 -4.01
N ASP A 894 16.75 -23.41 -4.24
CA ASP A 894 16.11 -23.48 -5.57
C ASP A 894 16.78 -22.56 -6.61
N LEU A 895 16.77 -21.23 -6.37
CA LEU A 895 17.32 -20.25 -7.30
C LEU A 895 18.83 -20.42 -7.50
N THR A 896 19.56 -20.68 -6.42
CA THR A 896 21.01 -20.96 -6.47
C THR A 896 21.33 -22.19 -7.31
N LYS A 897 20.56 -23.28 -7.14
CA LYS A 897 20.67 -24.51 -7.93
C LYS A 897 20.35 -24.24 -9.39
N THR A 898 19.17 -23.70 -9.71
CA THR A 898 18.71 -23.49 -11.09
C THR A 898 19.68 -22.61 -11.86
N ARG A 899 20.10 -21.46 -11.30
CA ARG A 899 21.09 -20.56 -11.94
C ARG A 899 22.43 -21.28 -12.18
N LEU A 900 22.89 -22.16 -11.29
CA LEU A 900 24.13 -22.93 -11.47
C LEU A 900 23.99 -24.04 -12.53
N GLN A 901 22.79 -24.59 -12.74
CA GLN A 901 22.50 -25.59 -13.78
C GLN A 901 22.44 -24.96 -15.19
N THR A 902 21.80 -23.81 -15.33
CA THR A 902 21.53 -23.14 -16.61
C THR A 902 22.63 -22.19 -17.07
N ALA A 903 23.62 -21.90 -16.22
CA ALA A 903 24.72 -21.01 -16.54
C ALA A 903 25.57 -21.49 -17.73
N ALA A 904 25.93 -20.53 -18.60
CA ALA A 904 27.05 -20.69 -19.51
C ALA A 904 28.36 -20.87 -18.71
N PRO A 905 29.36 -21.60 -19.23
CA PRO A 905 30.68 -21.72 -18.61
C PRO A 905 31.29 -20.37 -18.22
N GLY A 906 31.97 -20.32 -17.07
CA GLY A 906 32.60 -19.11 -16.54
C GLY A 906 31.66 -18.10 -15.84
N THR A 907 30.34 -18.16 -16.02
CA THR A 907 29.39 -17.21 -15.39
C THR A 907 29.52 -17.17 -13.85
N TYR A 908 29.68 -18.34 -13.25
CA TYR A 908 29.79 -18.53 -11.80
C TYR A 908 30.91 -19.50 -11.44
N THR A 909 31.66 -19.20 -10.38
CA THR A 909 32.70 -20.11 -9.84
C THR A 909 32.14 -21.17 -8.89
N GLY A 910 30.95 -20.94 -8.34
CA GLY A 910 30.26 -21.89 -7.46
C GLY A 910 28.98 -21.32 -6.84
N ALA A 911 28.32 -22.09 -5.98
CA ALA A 911 27.04 -21.70 -5.36
C ALA A 911 27.13 -20.39 -4.55
N VAL A 912 28.23 -20.17 -3.80
CA VAL A 912 28.45 -18.94 -3.03
C VAL A 912 28.60 -17.71 -3.94
N ASP A 913 29.18 -17.88 -5.13
CA ASP A 913 29.32 -16.81 -6.12
C ASP A 913 27.98 -16.47 -6.80
N VAL A 914 27.11 -17.47 -7.04
CA VAL A 914 25.71 -17.25 -7.44
C VAL A 914 24.97 -16.40 -6.40
N VAL A 915 25.09 -16.74 -5.11
CA VAL A 915 24.44 -15.98 -4.02
C VAL A 915 25.00 -14.56 -3.92
N LYS A 916 26.32 -14.39 -3.91
CA LYS A 916 26.97 -13.06 -3.85
C LYS A 916 26.56 -12.17 -5.03
N LYS A 917 26.64 -12.67 -6.27
CA LYS A 917 26.24 -11.91 -7.47
C LYS A 917 24.72 -11.64 -7.52
N THR A 918 23.89 -12.52 -6.96
CA THR A 918 22.44 -12.27 -6.86
C THR A 918 22.15 -11.17 -5.84
N LEU A 919 22.71 -11.25 -4.64
CA LEU A 919 22.54 -10.22 -3.59
C LEU A 919 23.04 -8.84 -4.04
N ALA A 920 24.22 -8.79 -4.70
CA ALA A 920 24.82 -7.54 -5.17
C ALA A 920 24.08 -6.87 -6.35
N ARG A 921 23.22 -7.60 -7.07
CA ARG A 921 22.52 -7.10 -8.27
C ARG A 921 21.00 -6.99 -8.11
N ASP A 922 20.39 -7.96 -7.45
CA ASP A 922 18.94 -8.13 -7.32
C ASP A 922 18.48 -8.00 -5.83
N GLY A 923 19.39 -7.74 -4.88
CA GLY A 923 19.09 -7.67 -3.45
C GLY A 923 18.67 -9.00 -2.82
N VAL A 924 18.15 -8.95 -1.58
CA VAL A 924 17.63 -10.14 -0.87
C VAL A 924 16.37 -10.69 -1.56
N SER A 925 15.48 -9.82 -2.05
CA SER A 925 14.31 -10.19 -2.86
C SER A 925 14.69 -10.93 -4.14
N GLY A 926 15.87 -10.66 -4.70
CA GLY A 926 16.48 -11.39 -5.80
C GLY A 926 16.61 -12.90 -5.57
N LEU A 927 16.84 -13.34 -4.33
CA LEU A 927 16.91 -14.78 -3.99
C LEU A 927 15.54 -15.47 -4.05
N TYR A 928 14.43 -14.71 -3.99
CA TYR A 928 13.05 -15.19 -4.01
C TYR A 928 12.40 -15.11 -5.41
N ARG A 929 13.13 -14.68 -6.44
CA ARG A 929 12.60 -14.58 -7.81
C ARG A 929 12.10 -15.94 -8.30
N GLY A 930 10.86 -15.98 -8.78
CA GLY A 930 10.21 -17.21 -9.24
C GLY A 930 9.57 -18.08 -8.14
N MET A 931 9.35 -17.56 -6.92
CA MET A 931 8.71 -18.29 -5.82
C MET A 931 7.18 -18.44 -5.94
N VAL A 932 6.51 -17.55 -6.69
CA VAL A 932 5.03 -17.59 -6.84
C VAL A 932 4.51 -18.89 -7.48
N PRO A 933 5.07 -19.42 -8.61
CA PRO A 933 4.64 -20.70 -9.16
C PRO A 933 4.66 -21.88 -8.16
N PRO A 934 5.77 -22.18 -7.42
CA PRO A 934 5.74 -23.27 -6.45
C PRO A 934 4.83 -23.01 -5.25
N LEU A 935 4.61 -21.76 -4.81
CA LEU A 935 3.61 -21.49 -3.76
C LEU A 935 2.18 -21.80 -4.21
N LEU A 936 1.81 -21.46 -5.45
CA LEU A 936 0.50 -21.82 -6.01
C LEU A 936 0.38 -23.33 -6.28
N GLY A 937 1.49 -23.99 -6.62
CA GLY A 937 1.51 -25.41 -6.97
C GLY A 937 1.61 -26.38 -5.79
N VAL A 938 2.15 -25.98 -4.63
CA VAL A 938 2.59 -26.93 -3.58
C VAL A 938 1.45 -27.82 -3.07
N THR A 939 0.31 -27.24 -2.71
CA THR A 939 -0.85 -27.98 -2.17
C THR A 939 -1.46 -28.95 -3.19
N PRO A 940 -1.83 -28.56 -4.43
CA PRO A 940 -2.36 -29.51 -5.41
C PRO A 940 -1.34 -30.56 -5.87
N ILE A 941 -0.04 -30.23 -5.94
CA ILE A 941 1.02 -31.20 -6.27
C ILE A 941 1.10 -32.30 -5.19
N PHE A 942 1.14 -31.94 -3.90
CA PHE A 942 1.15 -32.93 -2.84
C PHE A 942 -0.16 -33.73 -2.74
N ALA A 943 -1.32 -33.07 -2.88
CA ALA A 943 -2.62 -33.76 -2.84
C ALA A 943 -2.75 -34.83 -3.94
N ILE A 944 -2.37 -34.50 -5.18
CA ILE A 944 -2.36 -35.46 -6.30
C ILE A 944 -1.30 -36.54 -6.07
N SER A 945 -0.12 -36.21 -5.55
CA SER A 945 0.94 -37.19 -5.27
C SER A 945 0.52 -38.24 -4.24
N PHE A 946 -0.08 -37.84 -3.12
CA PHE A 946 -0.55 -38.78 -2.10
C PHE A 946 -1.73 -39.63 -2.63
N TRP A 947 -2.74 -39.02 -3.25
CA TRP A 947 -3.84 -39.76 -3.87
C TRP A 947 -3.36 -40.77 -4.91
N ALA A 948 -2.43 -40.36 -5.79
CA ALA A 948 -1.89 -41.24 -6.82
C ALA A 948 -0.99 -42.34 -6.24
N TYR A 949 -0.32 -42.09 -5.12
CA TYR A 949 0.44 -43.11 -4.38
C TYR A 949 -0.48 -44.17 -3.77
N ASP A 950 -1.59 -43.75 -3.16
CA ASP A 950 -2.60 -44.67 -2.62
C ASP A 950 -3.30 -45.48 -3.72
N ALA A 951 -3.71 -44.83 -4.81
CA ALA A 951 -4.25 -45.50 -6.00
C ALA A 951 -3.23 -46.48 -6.62
N SER A 952 -1.94 -46.13 -6.66
CA SER A 952 -0.90 -47.02 -7.18
C SER A 952 -0.65 -48.23 -6.30
N LYS A 953 -0.76 -48.10 -4.97
CA LYS A 953 -0.74 -49.25 -4.05
C LYS A 953 -1.94 -50.18 -4.28
N GLN A 954 -3.15 -49.63 -4.40
CA GLN A 954 -4.35 -50.41 -4.73
C GLN A 954 -4.22 -51.13 -6.08
N LEU A 955 -3.63 -50.49 -7.08
CA LEU A 955 -3.36 -51.08 -8.39
C LEU A 955 -2.38 -52.27 -8.31
N ILE A 956 -1.32 -52.16 -7.50
CA ILE A 956 -0.36 -53.25 -7.25
C ILE A 956 -1.03 -54.42 -6.51
N PHE A 957 -1.91 -54.16 -5.54
CA PHE A 957 -2.72 -55.20 -4.91
C PHE A 957 -3.61 -55.93 -5.94
N ALA A 958 -4.31 -55.20 -6.81
CA ALA A 958 -5.17 -55.77 -7.84
C ALA A 958 -4.42 -56.65 -8.86
N PHE A 959 -3.19 -56.27 -9.23
CA PHE A 959 -2.33 -57.09 -10.10
C PHE A 959 -1.59 -58.24 -9.37
N THR A 960 -1.69 -58.33 -8.04
CA THR A 960 -1.00 -59.36 -7.23
C THR A 960 -1.98 -60.15 -6.35
N PRO A 961 -3.02 -60.81 -6.92
CA PRO A 961 -4.12 -61.38 -6.14
C PRO A 961 -3.72 -62.57 -5.25
N ASN A 962 -2.70 -63.35 -5.61
CA ASN A 962 -2.27 -64.55 -4.89
C ASN A 962 -1.18 -64.26 -3.83
N ARG A 963 -1.22 -63.10 -3.16
CA ARG A 963 -0.21 -62.69 -2.18
C ARG A 963 -0.39 -63.38 -0.81
N LYS A 964 0.72 -63.69 -0.14
CA LYS A 964 0.73 -64.36 1.18
C LYS A 964 0.83 -63.41 2.39
N THR A 965 1.06 -62.13 2.16
CA THR A 965 1.25 -61.11 3.21
C THR A 965 0.57 -59.81 2.80
N GLU A 966 -0.15 -59.19 3.73
CA GLU A 966 -0.91 -57.95 3.47
C GLU A 966 0.00 -56.73 3.28
N ALA A 967 1.16 -56.71 3.94
CA ALA A 967 2.17 -55.66 3.76
C ALA A 967 2.84 -55.71 2.38
N LEU A 968 3.04 -54.53 1.77
CA LEU A 968 3.82 -54.34 0.55
C LEU A 968 5.34 -54.35 0.84
N SER A 969 6.10 -54.95 -0.06
CA SER A 969 7.57 -54.90 -0.05
C SER A 969 8.10 -53.51 -0.41
N THR A 970 9.35 -53.21 -0.04
CA THR A 970 10.02 -51.96 -0.39
C THR A 970 10.07 -51.72 -1.92
N ALA A 971 10.14 -52.79 -2.73
CA ALA A 971 10.11 -52.69 -4.19
C ALA A 971 8.72 -52.32 -4.74
N GLU A 972 7.64 -52.90 -4.19
CA GLU A 972 6.26 -52.50 -4.50
C GLU A 972 6.00 -51.04 -4.08
N LEU A 973 6.50 -50.61 -2.92
CA LEU A 973 6.36 -49.24 -2.41
C LEU A 973 7.16 -48.22 -3.25
N ALA A 974 8.36 -48.59 -3.71
CA ALA A 974 9.12 -47.81 -4.68
C ALA A 974 8.38 -47.70 -6.03
N THR A 975 7.75 -48.79 -6.48
CA THR A 975 6.96 -48.83 -7.72
C THR A 975 5.70 -47.95 -7.62
N ALA A 976 5.00 -47.97 -6.49
CA ALA A 976 3.91 -47.03 -6.21
C ALA A 976 4.39 -45.57 -6.20
N GLY A 977 5.59 -45.32 -5.67
CA GLY A 977 6.24 -44.01 -5.71
C GLY A 977 6.56 -43.52 -7.13
N PHE A 978 7.02 -44.42 -8.00
CA PHE A 978 7.24 -44.10 -9.42
C PHE A 978 5.92 -43.76 -10.14
N LEU A 979 4.89 -44.59 -9.92
CA LEU A 979 3.59 -44.43 -10.58
C LEU A 979 2.86 -43.16 -10.12
N SER A 980 2.99 -42.76 -8.84
CA SER A 980 2.37 -41.52 -8.33
C SER A 980 2.91 -40.25 -9.01
N ALA A 981 4.15 -40.27 -9.51
CA ALA A 981 4.74 -39.15 -10.23
C ALA A 981 4.06 -38.87 -11.58
N VAL A 982 3.40 -39.86 -12.20
CA VAL A 982 2.80 -39.71 -13.54
C VAL A 982 1.66 -38.66 -13.58
N PRO A 983 0.56 -38.78 -12.81
CA PRO A 983 -0.47 -37.74 -12.77
C PRO A 983 0.04 -36.45 -12.12
N THR A 984 0.91 -36.55 -11.10
CA THR A 984 1.52 -35.39 -10.43
C THR A 984 2.29 -34.49 -11.41
N THR A 985 3.00 -35.10 -12.38
CA THR A 985 3.75 -34.36 -13.41
C THR A 985 2.86 -33.44 -14.26
N LEU A 986 1.55 -33.73 -14.40
CA LEU A 986 0.63 -32.87 -15.16
C LEU A 986 0.47 -31.48 -14.53
N VAL A 987 0.62 -31.36 -13.20
CA VAL A 987 0.61 -30.08 -12.48
C VAL A 987 2.05 -29.57 -12.27
N THR A 988 3.00 -30.45 -11.95
CA THR A 988 4.39 -30.04 -11.71
C THR A 988 5.08 -29.48 -12.96
N ALA A 989 4.83 -30.02 -14.16
CA ALA A 989 5.51 -29.60 -15.39
C ALA A 989 5.29 -28.11 -15.77
N PRO A 990 4.05 -27.57 -15.83
CA PRO A 990 3.86 -26.14 -16.10
C PRO A 990 4.38 -25.26 -14.96
N VAL A 991 4.22 -25.68 -13.70
CA VAL A 991 4.69 -24.95 -12.51
C VAL A 991 6.22 -24.81 -12.50
N GLU A 992 6.95 -25.90 -12.70
CA GLU A 992 8.42 -25.89 -12.77
C GLU A 992 8.92 -25.15 -14.01
N ARG A 993 8.24 -25.22 -15.17
CA ARG A 993 8.62 -24.42 -16.35
C ARG A 993 8.54 -22.91 -16.06
N ALA A 994 7.43 -22.44 -15.46
CA ALA A 994 7.28 -21.03 -15.11
C ALA A 994 8.29 -20.58 -14.04
N LYS A 995 8.55 -21.42 -13.04
CA LYS A 995 9.58 -21.20 -12.01
C LYS A 995 10.98 -21.07 -12.61
N VAL A 996 11.39 -22.00 -13.48
CA VAL A 996 12.73 -22.02 -14.10
C VAL A 996 12.97 -20.76 -14.93
N LEU A 997 12.01 -20.34 -15.76
CA LEU A 997 12.14 -19.12 -16.57
C LEU A 997 12.30 -17.87 -15.69
N LEU A 998 11.52 -17.75 -14.60
CA LEU A 998 11.67 -16.64 -13.65
C LEU A 998 12.98 -16.68 -12.84
N GLN A 999 13.50 -17.86 -12.50
CA GLN A 999 14.78 -18.01 -11.78
C GLN A 999 16.00 -17.67 -12.66
N VAL A 1000 15.93 -17.97 -13.97
CA VAL A 1000 16.98 -17.64 -14.95
C VAL A 1000 16.95 -16.17 -15.37
N GLN A 1001 15.82 -15.47 -15.23
CA GLN A 1001 15.74 -14.03 -15.48
C GLN A 1001 16.75 -13.22 -14.65
N GLY A 1002 17.51 -12.36 -15.34
CA GLY A 1002 18.62 -11.58 -14.77
C GLY A 1002 19.99 -12.26 -14.86
N GLN A 1003 20.07 -13.49 -15.38
CA GLN A 1003 21.32 -14.22 -15.54
C GLN A 1003 22.13 -13.71 -16.76
N GLY A 1004 23.45 -13.66 -16.63
CA GLY A 1004 24.35 -13.26 -17.73
C GLY A 1004 24.23 -11.79 -18.17
N GLY A 1005 23.76 -10.90 -17.30
CA GLY A 1005 23.58 -9.47 -17.62
C GLY A 1005 22.27 -9.13 -18.36
N SER A 1006 21.45 -10.15 -18.69
CA SER A 1006 20.14 -9.92 -19.30
C SER A 1006 19.19 -9.10 -18.41
N GLY A 1007 18.35 -8.28 -19.05
CA GLY A 1007 17.27 -7.54 -18.41
C GLY A 1007 16.06 -8.43 -18.06
N PRO A 1008 15.04 -7.88 -17.37
CA PRO A 1008 13.80 -8.60 -17.10
C PRO A 1008 13.00 -8.85 -18.40
N GLN A 1009 12.70 -10.11 -18.70
CA GLN A 1009 11.91 -10.52 -19.88
C GLN A 1009 10.43 -10.71 -19.57
N TYR A 1010 10.10 -11.01 -18.32
CA TYR A 1010 8.75 -11.31 -17.84
C TYR A 1010 8.44 -10.57 -16.55
N LYS A 1011 7.21 -10.07 -16.39
CA LYS A 1011 6.74 -9.37 -15.19
C LYS A 1011 6.31 -10.31 -14.05
N GLY A 1012 5.90 -11.55 -14.35
CA GLY A 1012 5.45 -12.51 -13.34
C GLY A 1012 4.94 -13.83 -13.92
N VAL A 1013 4.40 -14.72 -13.06
CA VAL A 1013 3.96 -16.08 -13.47
C VAL A 1013 2.91 -16.08 -14.57
N PHE A 1014 1.89 -15.22 -14.47
CA PHE A 1014 0.83 -15.13 -15.49
C PHE A 1014 1.35 -14.59 -16.83
N ASP A 1015 2.32 -13.68 -16.78
CA ASP A 1015 2.96 -13.11 -17.96
C ASP A 1015 3.83 -14.16 -18.69
N VAL A 1016 4.62 -14.95 -17.94
CA VAL A 1016 5.33 -16.12 -18.48
C VAL A 1016 4.36 -17.09 -19.15
N MET A 1017 3.27 -17.48 -18.48
CA MET A 1017 2.30 -18.43 -19.03
C MET A 1017 1.60 -17.88 -20.27
N ARG A 1018 1.27 -16.58 -20.30
CA ARG A 1018 0.70 -15.89 -21.47
C ARG A 1018 1.70 -15.82 -22.63
N HIS A 1019 2.98 -15.57 -22.36
CA HIS A 1019 4.04 -15.53 -23.36
C HIS A 1019 4.28 -16.93 -23.96
N LEU A 1020 4.38 -17.97 -23.13
CA LEU A 1020 4.50 -19.36 -23.56
C LEU A 1020 3.32 -19.81 -24.42
N TYR A 1021 2.09 -19.43 -24.05
CA TYR A 1021 0.92 -19.74 -24.85
C TYR A 1021 0.96 -19.05 -26.23
N LYS A 1022 1.46 -17.81 -26.31
CA LYS A 1022 1.67 -17.11 -27.60
C LYS A 1022 2.81 -17.73 -28.44
N GLU A 1023 3.87 -18.21 -27.81
CA GLU A 1023 5.05 -18.79 -28.46
C GLU A 1023 4.73 -20.14 -29.14
N GLY A 1024 3.93 -21.00 -28.50
CA GLY A 1024 3.64 -22.35 -29.01
C GLY A 1024 2.48 -23.06 -28.32
N GLY A 1025 1.51 -22.32 -27.77
CA GLY A 1025 0.33 -22.85 -27.11
C GLY A 1025 0.64 -23.82 -25.97
N MET A 1026 -0.26 -24.79 -25.78
CA MET A 1026 -0.10 -25.84 -24.77
C MET A 1026 1.17 -26.68 -24.96
N ARG A 1027 1.68 -26.81 -26.20
CA ARG A 1027 2.94 -27.53 -26.48
C ARG A 1027 4.16 -26.79 -25.94
N SER A 1028 4.18 -25.44 -25.95
CA SER A 1028 5.24 -24.69 -25.26
C SER A 1028 5.09 -24.82 -23.75
N ILE A 1029 3.90 -24.62 -23.18
CA ILE A 1029 3.66 -24.73 -21.73
C ILE A 1029 4.12 -26.09 -21.16
N PHE A 1030 3.87 -27.18 -21.87
CA PHE A 1030 4.26 -28.54 -21.45
C PHE A 1030 5.63 -29.00 -22.01
N ARG A 1031 6.39 -28.16 -22.70
CA ARG A 1031 7.77 -28.47 -23.15
C ARG A 1031 8.67 -28.66 -21.93
N GLY A 1032 9.16 -29.88 -21.76
CA GLY A 1032 9.93 -30.33 -20.58
C GLY A 1032 9.23 -31.39 -19.72
N THR A 1033 7.96 -31.72 -19.98
CA THR A 1033 7.18 -32.72 -19.22
C THR A 1033 7.90 -34.06 -19.08
N GLY A 1034 8.43 -34.63 -20.18
CA GLY A 1034 9.17 -35.90 -20.13
C GLY A 1034 10.48 -35.83 -19.32
N ALA A 1035 11.14 -34.68 -19.27
CA ALA A 1035 12.31 -34.45 -18.42
C ALA A 1035 11.93 -34.26 -16.94
N THR A 1036 10.73 -33.72 -16.69
CA THR A 1036 10.15 -33.59 -15.35
C THR A 1036 9.79 -34.97 -14.79
N LEU A 1037 9.12 -35.82 -15.58
CA LEU A 1037 8.83 -37.22 -15.19
C LEU A 1037 10.11 -38.06 -15.00
N ALA A 1038 11.12 -37.87 -15.86
CA ALA A 1038 12.42 -38.53 -15.73
C ALA A 1038 13.20 -38.14 -14.45
N ARG A 1039 12.84 -37.01 -13.82
CA ARG A 1039 13.31 -36.63 -12.49
C ARG A 1039 12.39 -37.18 -11.40
N ASP A 1040 11.09 -36.92 -11.52
CA ASP A 1040 10.11 -37.10 -10.45
C ASP A 1040 9.76 -38.57 -10.21
N GLY A 1041 9.69 -39.41 -11.25
CA GLY A 1041 9.44 -40.85 -11.12
C GLY A 1041 10.55 -41.57 -10.34
N PRO A 1042 11.81 -41.57 -10.82
CA PRO A 1042 12.93 -42.19 -10.11
C PRO A 1042 13.19 -41.54 -8.74
N GLY A 1043 13.04 -40.21 -8.63
CA GLY A 1043 13.18 -39.48 -7.37
C GLY A 1043 12.15 -39.93 -6.31
N SER A 1044 10.88 -40.02 -6.69
CA SER A 1044 9.80 -40.46 -5.78
C SER A 1044 9.95 -41.93 -5.39
N ALA A 1045 10.32 -42.80 -6.34
CA ALA A 1045 10.62 -44.21 -6.05
C ALA A 1045 11.71 -44.36 -4.97
N ALA A 1046 12.80 -43.60 -5.10
CA ALA A 1046 13.89 -43.57 -4.13
C ALA A 1046 13.50 -42.93 -2.80
N TYR A 1047 12.69 -41.86 -2.83
CA TYR A 1047 12.16 -41.20 -1.64
C TYR A 1047 11.37 -42.18 -0.76
N PHE A 1048 10.34 -42.83 -1.33
CA PHE A 1048 9.50 -43.77 -0.59
C PHE A 1048 10.27 -45.03 -0.16
N ALA A 1049 11.21 -45.54 -0.97
CA ALA A 1049 12.05 -46.66 -0.59
C ALA A 1049 12.97 -46.33 0.60
N ALA A 1050 13.67 -45.20 0.55
CA ALA A 1050 14.60 -44.78 1.61
C ALA A 1050 13.86 -44.37 2.90
N TYR A 1051 12.68 -43.74 2.78
CA TYR A 1051 11.79 -43.46 3.91
C TYR A 1051 11.40 -44.75 4.62
N GLU A 1052 10.89 -45.74 3.89
CA GLU A 1052 10.45 -47.03 4.46
C GLU A 1052 11.58 -47.87 5.04
N VAL A 1053 12.76 -47.90 4.40
CA VAL A 1053 13.95 -48.59 4.95
C VAL A 1053 14.45 -47.90 6.22
N THR A 1054 14.54 -46.56 6.23
CA THR A 1054 14.98 -45.83 7.42
C THR A 1054 13.96 -45.95 8.55
N LYS A 1055 12.66 -45.87 8.24
CA LYS A 1055 11.56 -46.08 9.20
C LYS A 1055 11.64 -47.47 9.83
N LYS A 1056 11.81 -48.53 9.03
CA LYS A 1056 11.94 -49.92 9.53
C LYS A 1056 13.20 -50.13 10.36
N ALA A 1057 14.30 -49.46 10.04
CA ALA A 1057 15.55 -49.52 10.81
C ALA A 1057 15.50 -48.75 12.15
N LEU A 1058 14.53 -47.85 12.33
CA LEU A 1058 14.37 -47.03 13.54
C LEU A 1058 13.24 -47.50 14.49
N ILE A 1059 12.50 -48.56 14.14
CA ILE A 1059 11.50 -49.17 15.01
C ILE A 1059 12.20 -50.02 16.09
N PRO A 1060 11.97 -49.78 17.40
CA PRO A 1060 12.48 -50.64 18.46
C PRO A 1060 11.96 -52.07 18.35
N ALA A 1061 12.77 -53.06 18.73
CA ALA A 1061 12.39 -54.47 18.64
C ALA A 1061 11.14 -54.78 19.48
N GLY A 1062 10.06 -55.19 18.82
CA GLY A 1062 8.75 -55.46 19.43
C GLY A 1062 7.76 -54.30 19.44
N ALA A 1063 8.16 -53.09 19.02
CA ALA A 1063 7.28 -51.93 18.90
C ALA A 1063 6.53 -51.88 17.56
N SER A 1064 5.43 -51.12 17.52
CA SER A 1064 4.61 -50.89 16.33
C SER A 1064 5.10 -49.70 15.50
N SER A 1065 4.53 -49.50 14.31
CA SER A 1065 4.88 -48.36 13.45
C SER A 1065 4.29 -47.02 13.90
N SER A 1066 3.46 -47.01 14.94
CA SER A 1066 2.91 -45.81 15.60
C SER A 1066 3.76 -45.31 16.77
N ASP A 1067 4.68 -46.12 17.31
CA ASP A 1067 5.49 -45.78 18.50
C ASP A 1067 6.76 -44.96 18.18
N LEU A 1068 6.89 -44.48 16.93
CA LEU A 1068 8.07 -43.76 16.45
C LEU A 1068 8.05 -42.30 16.90
N ASN A 1069 9.11 -41.88 17.59
CA ASN A 1069 9.27 -40.48 18.00
C ASN A 1069 9.49 -39.54 16.80
N LEU A 1070 9.15 -38.25 17.00
CA LEU A 1070 9.21 -37.23 15.94
C LEU A 1070 10.62 -37.09 15.34
N SER A 1071 11.67 -37.24 16.14
CA SER A 1071 13.06 -37.23 15.68
C SER A 1071 13.39 -38.36 14.70
N ALA A 1072 12.86 -39.58 14.90
CA ALA A 1072 13.03 -40.70 13.99
C ALA A 1072 12.29 -40.46 12.65
N ILE A 1073 11.10 -39.85 12.71
CA ILE A 1073 10.33 -39.46 11.52
C ILE A 1073 11.06 -38.37 10.72
N ILE A 1074 11.60 -37.36 11.39
CA ILE A 1074 12.43 -36.30 10.77
C ILE A 1074 13.69 -36.89 10.14
N LEU A 1075 14.37 -37.83 10.81
CA LEU A 1075 15.56 -38.50 10.27
C LEU A 1075 15.22 -39.32 9.02
N ALA A 1076 14.13 -40.08 9.04
CA ALA A 1076 13.66 -40.85 7.88
C ALA A 1076 13.23 -39.95 6.70
N GLY A 1077 12.62 -38.78 6.96
CA GLY A 1077 12.33 -37.78 5.93
C GLY A 1077 13.60 -37.12 5.37
N GLY A 1078 14.60 -36.89 6.22
CA GLY A 1078 15.91 -36.37 5.81
C GLY A 1078 16.68 -37.32 4.90
N THR A 1079 16.79 -38.60 5.28
CA THR A 1079 17.46 -39.63 4.45
C THR A 1079 16.71 -39.85 3.12
N ALA A 1080 15.37 -39.84 3.14
CA ALA A 1080 14.55 -39.91 1.94
C ALA A 1080 14.79 -38.73 0.99
N GLY A 1081 14.87 -37.50 1.51
CA GLY A 1081 15.21 -36.31 0.72
C GLY A 1081 16.61 -36.37 0.10
N VAL A 1082 17.61 -36.83 0.85
CA VAL A 1082 18.98 -37.03 0.34
C VAL A 1082 19.01 -38.11 -0.75
N ALA A 1083 18.33 -39.24 -0.56
CA ALA A 1083 18.24 -40.32 -1.55
C ALA A 1083 17.55 -39.85 -2.85
N MET A 1084 16.43 -39.12 -2.73
CA MET A 1084 15.72 -38.52 -3.85
C MET A 1084 16.64 -37.62 -4.68
N TRP A 1085 17.25 -36.60 -4.06
CA TRP A 1085 18.10 -35.64 -4.78
C TRP A 1085 19.37 -36.27 -5.34
N SER A 1086 19.90 -37.33 -4.72
CA SER A 1086 21.06 -38.08 -5.23
C SER A 1086 20.81 -38.77 -6.58
N LEU A 1087 19.56 -39.14 -6.89
CA LEU A 1087 19.18 -39.69 -8.20
C LEU A 1087 18.53 -38.64 -9.11
N ALA A 1088 17.84 -37.65 -8.54
CA ALA A 1088 17.11 -36.63 -9.29
C ALA A 1088 18.01 -35.54 -9.91
N ILE A 1089 19.24 -35.32 -9.42
CA ILE A 1089 20.07 -34.21 -9.92
C ILE A 1089 20.43 -34.32 -11.42
N PRO A 1090 20.95 -35.45 -11.96
CA PRO A 1090 21.25 -35.57 -13.38
C PRO A 1090 20.07 -35.28 -14.34
N PRO A 1091 18.85 -35.83 -14.15
CA PRO A 1091 17.70 -35.42 -14.97
C PRO A 1091 17.22 -33.99 -14.66
N ASP A 1092 17.37 -33.47 -13.44
CA ASP A 1092 17.00 -32.07 -13.10
C ASP A 1092 17.87 -31.03 -13.82
N VAL A 1093 19.19 -31.27 -13.97
CA VAL A 1093 20.08 -30.41 -14.80
C VAL A 1093 19.54 -30.33 -16.23
N LEU A 1094 19.22 -31.48 -16.82
CA LEU A 1094 18.74 -31.57 -18.20
C LEU A 1094 17.34 -30.98 -18.36
N LYS A 1095 16.44 -31.19 -17.39
CA LYS A 1095 15.11 -30.57 -17.30
C LYS A 1095 15.24 -29.05 -17.26
N SER A 1096 16.07 -28.49 -16.37
CA SER A 1096 16.24 -27.05 -16.21
C SER A 1096 16.79 -26.42 -17.50
N ARG A 1097 17.82 -27.02 -18.13
CA ARG A 1097 18.36 -26.56 -19.42
C ARG A 1097 17.35 -26.65 -20.56
N LEU A 1098 16.60 -27.75 -20.66
CA LEU A 1098 15.59 -27.95 -21.70
C LEU A 1098 14.40 -26.98 -21.57
N GLN A 1099 14.06 -26.59 -20.34
CA GLN A 1099 13.00 -25.62 -20.03
C GLN A 1099 13.45 -24.16 -20.19
N SER A 1100 14.70 -23.82 -19.86
CA SER A 1100 15.22 -22.44 -19.97
C SER A 1100 15.76 -22.08 -21.37
N ALA A 1101 16.12 -23.06 -22.20
CA ALA A 1101 16.70 -22.79 -23.51
C ALA A 1101 15.63 -22.29 -24.52
N PRO A 1102 16.00 -21.38 -25.45
CA PRO A 1102 15.13 -20.95 -26.55
C PRO A 1102 14.52 -22.12 -27.35
N SER A 1103 13.40 -21.85 -28.00
CA SER A 1103 12.78 -22.85 -28.89
C SER A 1103 13.69 -23.12 -30.10
N GLY A 1104 13.90 -24.41 -30.39
CA GLY A 1104 14.85 -24.88 -31.40
C GLY A 1104 16.23 -25.31 -30.89
N THR A 1105 16.69 -24.87 -29.71
CA THR A 1105 18.05 -25.19 -29.21
C THR A 1105 18.28 -26.69 -28.97
N TYR A 1106 17.24 -27.40 -28.50
CA TYR A 1106 17.25 -28.84 -28.25
C TYR A 1106 16.04 -29.53 -28.87
N SER A 1107 16.24 -30.64 -29.57
CA SER A 1107 15.14 -31.44 -30.13
C SER A 1107 14.46 -32.34 -29.09
N GLY A 1108 15.11 -32.60 -27.95
CA GLY A 1108 14.58 -33.38 -26.85
C GLY A 1108 15.60 -33.62 -25.74
N LEU A 1109 15.21 -34.41 -24.74
CA LEU A 1109 16.03 -34.70 -23.55
C LEU A 1109 17.40 -35.31 -23.90
N MET A 1110 17.45 -36.26 -24.84
CA MET A 1110 18.69 -36.94 -25.23
C MET A 1110 19.64 -36.06 -26.05
N ASP A 1111 19.09 -35.11 -26.83
CA ASP A 1111 19.88 -34.10 -27.54
C ASP A 1111 20.44 -33.05 -26.56
N CYS A 1112 19.64 -32.63 -25.57
CA CYS A 1112 20.10 -31.79 -24.46
C CYS A 1112 21.21 -32.48 -23.64
N ALA A 1113 21.10 -33.79 -23.40
CA ALA A 1113 22.13 -34.58 -22.72
C ALA A 1113 23.43 -34.66 -23.55
N ARG A 1114 23.34 -35.04 -24.82
CA ARG A 1114 24.49 -35.13 -25.72
C ARG A 1114 25.24 -33.79 -25.83
N LYS A 1115 24.53 -32.69 -26.07
CA LYS A 1115 25.10 -31.35 -26.16
C LYS A 1115 25.71 -30.89 -24.83
N THR A 1116 25.02 -31.11 -23.70
CA THR A 1116 25.55 -30.78 -22.36
C THR A 1116 26.85 -31.52 -22.05
N ILE A 1117 26.92 -32.83 -22.31
CA ILE A 1117 28.13 -33.63 -22.05
C ILE A 1117 29.27 -33.21 -23.00
N ALA A 1118 28.97 -32.90 -24.27
CA ALA A 1118 29.96 -32.48 -25.26
C ALA A 1118 30.52 -31.06 -25.01
N GLN A 1119 29.74 -30.16 -24.39
CA GLN A 1119 30.14 -28.78 -24.12
C GLN A 1119 30.73 -28.57 -22.72
N ASP A 1120 30.13 -29.15 -21.69
CA ASP A 1120 30.48 -28.91 -20.28
C ASP A 1120 31.09 -30.14 -19.56
N GLY A 1121 31.19 -31.29 -20.24
CA GLY A 1121 31.66 -32.55 -19.65
C GLY A 1121 30.60 -33.30 -18.82
N VAL A 1122 30.89 -34.55 -18.46
CA VAL A 1122 29.98 -35.43 -17.71
C VAL A 1122 29.66 -34.89 -16.31
N THR A 1123 30.61 -34.22 -15.67
CA THR A 1123 30.44 -33.59 -14.34
C THR A 1123 29.40 -32.46 -14.34
N ALA A 1124 29.05 -31.90 -15.50
CA ALA A 1124 28.00 -30.89 -15.63
C ALA A 1124 26.63 -31.40 -15.17
N LEU A 1125 26.37 -32.71 -15.29
CA LEU A 1125 25.14 -33.36 -14.83
C LEU A 1125 24.97 -33.34 -13.30
N TRP A 1126 26.01 -32.97 -12.55
CA TRP A 1126 25.97 -32.84 -11.09
C TRP A 1126 25.99 -31.38 -10.60
N LYS A 1127 25.94 -30.40 -11.51
CA LYS A 1127 25.80 -28.98 -11.16
C LYS A 1127 24.51 -28.77 -10.35
N GLY A 1128 24.65 -28.15 -9.19
CA GLY A 1128 23.54 -27.92 -8.26
C GLY A 1128 23.36 -28.97 -7.15
N PHE A 1129 24.13 -30.06 -7.13
CA PHE A 1129 24.06 -31.08 -6.08
C PHE A 1129 24.25 -30.49 -4.67
N GLY A 1130 25.29 -29.68 -4.46
CA GLY A 1130 25.56 -29.03 -3.16
C GLY A 1130 24.38 -28.21 -2.61
N PRO A 1131 23.84 -27.23 -3.37
CA PRO A 1131 22.62 -26.51 -3.01
C PRO A 1131 21.41 -27.41 -2.72
N ALA A 1132 21.21 -28.51 -3.47
CA ALA A 1132 20.11 -29.44 -3.24
C ALA A 1132 20.26 -30.24 -1.93
N MET A 1133 21.48 -30.70 -1.61
CA MET A 1133 21.79 -31.31 -0.31
C MET A 1133 21.61 -30.31 0.83
N ALA A 1134 22.11 -29.07 0.67
CA ALA A 1134 21.98 -28.01 1.67
C ALA A 1134 20.52 -27.58 1.91
N ARG A 1135 19.64 -27.70 0.91
CA ARG A 1135 18.19 -27.47 1.04
C ARG A 1135 17.51 -28.52 1.93
N ALA A 1136 17.96 -29.78 1.89
CA ALA A 1136 17.19 -30.92 2.36
C ALA A 1136 16.80 -30.85 3.84
N PHE A 1137 17.73 -30.46 4.73
CA PHE A 1137 17.44 -30.33 6.16
C PHE A 1137 16.64 -29.07 6.52
N PRO A 1138 17.04 -27.84 6.13
CA PRO A 1138 16.30 -26.62 6.49
C PRO A 1138 14.87 -26.58 5.93
N ALA A 1139 14.66 -27.02 4.68
CA ALA A 1139 13.32 -27.01 4.08
C ALA A 1139 12.38 -28.00 4.79
N ASN A 1140 12.86 -29.21 5.13
CA ASN A 1140 12.07 -30.20 5.86
C ASN A 1140 11.76 -29.74 7.30
N ALA A 1141 12.73 -29.14 8.00
CA ALA A 1141 12.51 -28.56 9.32
C ALA A 1141 11.45 -27.45 9.29
N ALA A 1142 11.49 -26.58 8.26
CA ALA A 1142 10.48 -25.55 8.04
C ALA A 1142 9.09 -26.15 7.75
N THR A 1143 8.99 -27.27 7.03
CA THR A 1143 7.72 -28.00 6.85
C THR A 1143 7.09 -28.36 8.18
N PHE A 1144 7.85 -29.04 9.06
CA PHE A 1144 7.33 -29.52 10.33
C PHE A 1144 7.00 -28.37 11.30
N LEU A 1145 7.85 -27.33 11.37
CA LEU A 1145 7.57 -26.14 12.17
C LEU A 1145 6.32 -25.41 11.67
N GLY A 1146 6.12 -25.31 10.35
CA GLY A 1146 4.90 -24.74 9.75
C GLY A 1146 3.64 -25.54 10.08
N VAL A 1147 3.72 -26.88 10.02
CA VAL A 1147 2.62 -27.78 10.43
C VAL A 1147 2.30 -27.66 11.91
N GLU A 1148 3.32 -27.63 12.78
CA GLU A 1148 3.11 -27.61 14.24
C GLU A 1148 2.65 -26.25 14.75
N ALA A 1149 3.22 -25.15 14.24
CA ALA A 1149 2.81 -23.79 14.59
C ALA A 1149 1.38 -23.49 14.12
N SER A 1150 1.02 -23.90 12.90
CA SER A 1150 -0.36 -23.72 12.39
C SER A 1150 -1.36 -24.60 13.13
N ARG A 1151 -1.01 -25.84 13.52
CA ARG A 1151 -1.85 -26.64 14.43
C ARG A 1151 -2.02 -25.95 15.79
N LYS A 1152 -0.94 -25.58 16.48
CA LYS A 1152 -1.00 -24.88 17.77
C LYS A 1152 -1.76 -23.55 17.72
N PHE A 1153 -1.73 -22.85 16.58
CA PHE A 1153 -2.59 -21.69 16.33
C PHE A 1153 -4.06 -22.11 16.17
N MET A 1154 -4.35 -23.05 15.28
CA MET A 1154 -5.73 -23.51 15.04
C MET A 1154 -6.35 -24.14 16.29
N ASP A 1155 -5.61 -24.85 17.12
CA ASP A 1155 -6.08 -25.46 18.38
C ASP A 1155 -6.21 -24.45 19.53
N LYS A 1156 -5.77 -23.20 19.35
CA LYS A 1156 -6.01 -22.08 20.27
C LYS A 1156 -7.24 -21.24 19.88
N PHE A 1157 -7.67 -21.29 18.62
CA PHE A 1157 -8.71 -20.42 18.06
C PHE A 1157 -9.92 -21.16 17.42
N PHE A 1158 -9.85 -22.49 17.23
CA PHE A 1158 -10.91 -23.33 16.64
C PHE A 1158 -10.97 -24.74 17.27
#